data_AF-A0A388NNH7-F1
#
_entry.id   AF-A0A388NNH7-F1
#
_cell.length_a   1.000
_cell.length_b   1.000
_cell.length_c   1.000
_cell.angle_alpha   90.00
_cell.angle_beta   90.00
_cell.angle_gamma   90.00
#
_symmetry.space_group_name_H-M   'P 1'
#
loop_
_entity.id
_entity.type
_entity.pdbx_description
1 polymer ?
#
loop_
_entity_poly.entity_id
_entity_poly.type
_entity_poly.pdbx_seq_one_letter_code
_entity_poly.pdbx_strand_id
1 'polypeptide(L)'
;MSQAGANTPANHFGGSFGPNEWLVQEMYERYQSDPSSVDKSWWEFFADYKGTPSLNNSVKSGTPPIPKSQLAKPVQPAPLAQSEIVAPQVIKPIIKKTKTPIKTSITTVKPADPIIKPIPTLATPNAATIEPLRGVAARVVQSMEGSLSVPTATSVRVVPAKLMIDNRTVINNHLKRGRGGKVSFTHLIGYAMVKAMRAMPEMNAFFTDLDGKPAIGHPEHINLGIAVDLAKPDGSRQLLVPSIKGCEGLDFAQFWLAYEDIVRKARAGSLTVEDFAGTTISLTNPGTIGTVHSVPRLVQGQGLILGVGSLDYPAEFHGANEQALADLAISKVVTITSTYDHRIIQGAQSGDFLRRIHEILLGEENFYDEIFEALRIPYVPIRWVVDIQVDKDDDVSKTARVQKLIDAYRTTGHLMADVEPLSYVQRSHPDLDVVSHGLSLWDLDREFATGGFGGKSFMKLRRILGVLRDSYCRTIGVEYMYIANPDERKWMQERMEVGAPRTPRDEQLRILRKLNSAEAFESFLQTKYVGQKRFSLEGGESVIPVLDAIISAAADAGLDEVCVGMPHRGRLNILANIAGKSYGQIFQEFEGNYHDNEVHGSGDVKYHLGTKGTFVSESGAKTKIYLAANPSHLEAVNPVLEGIVRAKQDKLRVTAGDTTIDEQTSYPVMPILLHGDAAFAGQGIVSETLSLSLLKGYRTGGTIHIIVNNQVGFTTSPSSARSSTYSTDIAKMIQSPVFMLMVMILRLAYGLLESHLNTVRHLIKM
;
A
#
# COMPACT_ATOMS: atom_id res chain seq x y z
N MET A 1 -14.32 -58.06 48.77
CA MET A 1 -15.11 -58.83 47.77
C MET A 1 -16.41 -58.05 47.59
N SER A 2 -16.89 -57.58 46.43
CA SER A 2 -16.73 -57.90 45.00
C SER A 2 -17.09 -56.66 44.14
N GLN A 3 -16.83 -56.74 42.83
CA GLN A 3 -16.69 -55.69 41.81
C GLN A 3 -17.96 -54.90 41.35
N ALA A 4 -17.69 -53.67 40.87
CA ALA A 4 -18.16 -52.95 39.66
C ALA A 4 -19.65 -52.67 39.36
N GLY A 5 -19.94 -51.39 39.07
CA GLY A 5 -21.11 -50.89 38.32
C GLY A 5 -21.03 -49.37 38.13
N ALA A 6 -20.90 -48.91 36.89
CA ALA A 6 -20.76 -47.52 36.46
C ALA A 6 -22.11 -46.77 36.41
N ASN A 7 -22.13 -45.49 36.79
CA ASN A 7 -23.24 -44.56 36.53
C ASN A 7 -22.74 -43.40 35.66
N THR A 8 -23.32 -43.29 34.45
CA THR A 8 -23.08 -42.25 33.44
C THR A 8 -24.02 -41.05 33.68
N PRO A 9 -23.61 -39.80 33.35
CA PRO A 9 -24.35 -38.57 33.70
C PRO A 9 -25.45 -38.21 32.70
N ALA A 10 -26.48 -37.49 33.20
CA ALA A 10 -27.59 -36.94 32.45
C ALA A 10 -27.26 -35.61 31.72
N ASN A 11 -27.89 -35.43 30.55
CA ASN A 11 -28.21 -34.18 29.85
C ASN A 11 -27.10 -33.11 29.68
N HIS A 12 -26.45 -33.10 28.51
CA HIS A 12 -25.87 -31.89 27.92
C HIS A 12 -26.76 -31.42 26.75
N PHE A 13 -26.86 -30.10 26.55
CA PHE A 13 -27.61 -29.40 25.48
C PHE A 13 -29.08 -29.06 25.75
N GLY A 14 -29.32 -28.27 26.80
CA GLY A 14 -30.49 -27.38 26.86
C GLY A 14 -30.12 -25.96 26.42
N GLY A 15 -30.47 -25.55 25.20
CA GLY A 15 -30.32 -24.18 24.72
C GLY A 15 -30.83 -23.99 23.29
N SER A 16 -31.71 -23.00 23.05
CA SER A 16 -32.24 -22.63 21.73
C SER A 16 -31.11 -22.14 20.80
N PHE A 17 -31.15 -22.56 19.52
CA PHE A 17 -30.15 -22.26 18.49
C PHE A 17 -30.25 -20.84 17.90
N GLY A 18 -31.10 -19.98 18.49
CA GLY A 18 -31.22 -18.57 18.12
C GLY A 18 -31.57 -18.37 16.63
N PRO A 19 -30.95 -17.42 15.90
CA PRO A 19 -31.29 -17.12 14.50
C PRO A 19 -31.14 -18.28 13.52
N ASN A 20 -30.40 -19.33 13.89
CA ASN A 20 -30.18 -20.53 13.08
C ASN A 20 -31.15 -21.67 13.42
N GLU A 21 -32.13 -21.43 14.29
CA GLU A 21 -33.12 -22.44 14.70
C GLU A 21 -33.91 -22.99 13.50
N TRP A 22 -34.20 -22.15 12.50
CA TRP A 22 -34.86 -22.60 11.25
C TRP A 22 -34.02 -23.62 10.47
N LEU A 23 -32.69 -23.47 10.45
CA LEU A 23 -31.78 -24.36 9.74
C LEU A 23 -31.63 -25.69 10.47
N VAL A 24 -31.56 -25.65 11.81
CA VAL A 24 -31.52 -26.86 12.64
C VAL A 24 -32.83 -27.63 12.53
N GLN A 25 -33.96 -26.93 12.46
CA GLN A 25 -35.28 -27.53 12.22
C GLN A 25 -35.38 -28.16 10.82
N GLU A 26 -34.89 -27.48 9.78
CA GLU A 26 -34.83 -28.06 8.42
C GLU A 26 -33.92 -29.31 8.36
N MET A 27 -32.78 -29.28 9.05
CA MET A 27 -31.90 -30.44 9.18
C MET A 27 -32.56 -31.58 9.96
N TYR A 28 -33.32 -31.27 11.02
CA TYR A 28 -34.07 -32.27 11.77
C TYR A 28 -35.17 -32.92 10.93
N GLU A 29 -35.91 -32.14 10.15
CA GLU A 29 -36.93 -32.65 9.23
C GLU A 29 -36.33 -33.56 8.15
N ARG A 30 -35.17 -33.16 7.60
CA ARG A 30 -34.41 -34.01 6.67
C ARG A 30 -33.91 -35.29 7.33
N TYR A 31 -33.38 -35.20 8.56
CA TYR A 31 -32.95 -36.36 9.35
C TYR A 31 -34.09 -37.34 9.63
N GLN A 32 -35.30 -36.83 9.94
CA GLN A 32 -36.49 -37.68 10.11
C GLN A 32 -36.88 -38.42 8.84
N SER A 33 -36.70 -37.80 7.66
CA SER A 33 -37.01 -38.42 6.37
C SER A 33 -35.95 -39.42 5.89
N ASP A 34 -34.67 -39.10 6.08
CA ASP A 34 -33.51 -39.93 5.77
C ASP A 34 -32.33 -39.51 6.65
N PRO A 35 -31.90 -40.33 7.63
CA PRO A 35 -30.78 -40.02 8.49
C PRO A 35 -29.48 -39.74 7.74
N SER A 36 -29.26 -40.37 6.57
CA SER A 36 -28.06 -40.18 5.76
C SER A 36 -28.02 -38.86 5.00
N SER A 37 -29.13 -38.13 4.95
CA SER A 37 -29.23 -36.80 4.36
C SER A 37 -28.58 -35.70 5.22
N VAL A 38 -28.17 -36.05 6.44
CA VAL A 38 -27.48 -35.19 7.40
C VAL A 38 -26.18 -35.87 7.87
N ASP A 39 -25.14 -35.08 8.12
CA ASP A 39 -23.84 -35.59 8.56
C ASP A 39 -23.96 -36.40 9.87
N LYS A 40 -23.17 -37.49 9.97
CA LYS A 40 -23.21 -38.43 11.11
C LYS A 40 -22.95 -37.77 12.47
N SER A 41 -22.20 -36.67 12.50
CA SER A 41 -21.96 -35.90 13.72
C SER A 41 -23.24 -35.33 14.36
N TRP A 42 -24.33 -35.21 13.60
CA TRP A 42 -25.62 -34.70 14.08
C TRP A 42 -26.60 -35.79 14.51
N TRP A 43 -26.31 -37.07 14.25
CA TRP A 43 -27.27 -38.15 14.47
C TRP A 43 -27.57 -38.36 15.95
N GLU A 44 -26.53 -38.32 16.80
CA GLU A 44 -26.67 -38.47 18.24
C GLU A 44 -27.49 -37.31 18.84
N PHE A 45 -27.30 -36.10 18.31
CA PHE A 45 -28.08 -34.93 18.69
C PHE A 45 -29.55 -35.03 18.26
N PHE A 46 -29.83 -35.40 17.01
CA PHE A 46 -31.20 -35.50 16.50
C PHE A 46 -31.97 -36.74 16.96
N ALA A 47 -31.28 -37.77 17.47
CA ALA A 47 -31.93 -38.92 18.11
C ALA A 47 -32.77 -38.50 19.34
N ASP A 48 -32.27 -37.52 20.11
CA ASP A 48 -32.90 -37.05 21.34
C ASP A 48 -33.56 -35.66 21.21
N TYR A 49 -33.50 -35.04 20.03
CA TYR A 49 -34.08 -33.72 19.76
C TYR A 49 -35.61 -33.77 19.68
N LYS A 50 -36.28 -32.98 20.54
CA LYS A 50 -37.74 -32.77 20.49
C LYS A 50 -37.99 -31.42 19.81
N GLY A 51 -38.26 -31.45 18.51
CA GLY A 51 -38.51 -30.23 17.71
C GLY A 51 -39.64 -29.35 18.28
N THR A 52 -39.57 -28.05 17.99
CA THR A 52 -40.56 -27.04 18.40
C THR A 52 -41.80 -27.10 17.48
N PRO A 53 -43.05 -26.94 17.99
CA PRO A 53 -44.24 -26.96 17.15
C PRO A 53 -44.23 -25.78 16.15
N SER A 54 -44.63 -26.07 14.91
CA SER A 54 -44.53 -25.24 13.71
C SER A 54 -45.02 -23.78 13.85
N LEU A 55 -44.16 -22.84 13.45
CA LEU A 55 -44.54 -21.47 13.09
C LEU A 55 -45.04 -21.45 11.64
N ASN A 56 -46.35 -21.58 11.45
CA ASN A 56 -47.01 -21.18 10.22
C ASN A 56 -46.88 -19.65 10.05
N ASN A 57 -45.99 -19.19 9.18
CA ASN A 57 -46.20 -17.93 8.46
C ASN A 57 -45.43 -17.88 7.13
N SER A 58 -46.20 -17.62 6.09
CA SER A 58 -45.83 -17.49 4.69
C SER A 58 -44.80 -16.40 4.41
N VAL A 59 -43.69 -16.75 3.73
CA VAL A 59 -42.90 -15.79 2.93
C VAL A 59 -42.54 -16.42 1.59
N LYS A 60 -42.81 -15.66 0.52
CA LYS A 60 -42.69 -16.05 -0.89
C LYS A 60 -41.22 -16.15 -1.36
N SER A 61 -41.02 -17.14 -2.21
CA SER A 61 -39.94 -17.45 -3.17
C SER A 61 -38.96 -16.33 -3.61
N GLY A 62 -37.66 -16.66 -3.56
CA GLY A 62 -36.60 -16.06 -4.37
C GLY A 62 -35.23 -16.73 -4.16
N THR A 63 -34.82 -17.63 -5.08
CA THR A 63 -33.51 -18.32 -5.12
C THR A 63 -32.43 -17.44 -5.77
N PRO A 64 -31.11 -17.53 -5.39
CA PRO A 64 -30.13 -18.39 -6.13
C PRO A 64 -28.86 -18.80 -5.30
N PRO A 65 -27.78 -19.42 -5.86
CA PRO A 65 -27.66 -20.71 -6.56
C PRO A 65 -26.65 -21.70 -5.87
N ILE A 66 -26.73 -22.99 -6.25
CA ILE A 66 -25.87 -24.10 -5.79
C ILE A 66 -24.70 -24.33 -6.77
N PRO A 67 -23.45 -24.57 -6.33
CA PRO A 67 -22.38 -25.09 -7.18
C PRO A 67 -22.49 -26.62 -7.37
N LYS A 68 -22.53 -27.05 -8.64
CA LYS A 68 -22.36 -28.45 -9.06
C LYS A 68 -20.87 -28.79 -9.15
N SER A 69 -20.38 -29.76 -8.36
CA SER A 69 -19.37 -30.73 -8.81
C SER A 69 -19.11 -31.83 -7.77
N GLN A 70 -19.94 -32.88 -7.73
CA GLN A 70 -19.52 -34.21 -7.27
C GLN A 70 -20.30 -35.29 -8.02
N LEU A 71 -19.76 -35.73 -9.15
CA LEU A 71 -20.03 -37.04 -9.74
C LEU A 71 -18.73 -37.55 -10.37
N ALA A 72 -17.99 -38.39 -9.64
CA ALA A 72 -17.03 -39.33 -10.22
C ALA A 72 -16.92 -40.56 -9.31
N LYS A 73 -17.07 -41.73 -9.93
CA LYS A 73 -17.10 -43.09 -9.36
C LYS A 73 -15.77 -43.51 -8.71
N PRO A 74 -15.77 -44.53 -7.83
CA PRO A 74 -14.58 -44.95 -7.08
C PRO A 74 -13.68 -45.87 -7.92
N VAL A 75 -12.35 -45.67 -7.83
CA VAL A 75 -11.32 -46.57 -8.34
C VAL A 75 -10.55 -47.17 -7.15
N GLN A 76 -10.33 -48.49 -7.19
CA GLN A 76 -9.64 -49.30 -6.19
C GLN A 76 -8.15 -48.90 -6.01
N PRO A 77 -7.56 -49.14 -4.82
CA PRO A 77 -6.15 -48.84 -4.56
C PRO A 77 -5.21 -49.97 -5.01
N ALA A 78 -4.11 -49.60 -5.66
CA ALA A 78 -2.94 -50.46 -5.93
C ALA A 78 -1.69 -49.92 -5.19
N PRO A 79 -0.68 -50.75 -4.93
CA PRO A 79 0.08 -50.73 -3.67
C PRO A 79 1.31 -49.80 -3.62
N LEU A 80 1.68 -49.49 -2.37
CA LEU A 80 2.82 -48.69 -1.92
C LEU A 80 4.17 -49.18 -2.46
N ALA A 81 4.89 -48.29 -3.15
CA ALA A 81 6.33 -48.40 -3.37
C ALA A 81 7.07 -47.36 -2.52
N GLN A 82 8.00 -47.85 -1.70
CA GLN A 82 8.85 -47.08 -0.80
C GLN A 82 9.78 -46.14 -1.60
N SER A 83 9.88 -44.89 -1.16
CA SER A 83 10.88 -43.93 -1.66
C SER A 83 11.83 -43.60 -0.52
N GLU A 84 13.10 -43.95 -0.72
CA GLU A 84 14.21 -43.70 0.20
C GLU A 84 14.49 -42.20 0.38
N ILE A 85 14.86 -41.85 1.61
CA ILE A 85 15.25 -40.51 2.04
C ILE A 85 16.71 -40.29 1.64
N VAL A 86 16.97 -39.33 0.74
CA VAL A 86 18.33 -38.85 0.45
C VAL A 86 18.56 -37.53 1.20
N ALA A 87 19.55 -37.54 2.09
CA ALA A 87 19.97 -36.40 2.90
C ALA A 87 20.61 -35.28 2.06
N PRO A 88 20.45 -34.00 2.44
CA PRO A 88 21.01 -32.87 1.71
C PRO A 88 22.53 -32.72 1.94
N GLN A 89 23.32 -32.79 0.87
CA GLN A 89 24.75 -32.48 0.92
C GLN A 89 25.01 -30.98 0.90
N VAL A 90 25.78 -30.53 1.89
CA VAL A 90 26.31 -29.19 2.06
C VAL A 90 27.47 -28.95 1.09
N ILE A 91 27.30 -28.06 0.12
CA ILE A 91 28.40 -27.58 -0.73
C ILE A 91 28.93 -26.27 -0.14
N LYS A 92 30.16 -26.32 0.40
CA LYS A 92 30.92 -25.14 0.85
C LYS A 92 31.47 -24.36 -0.37
N PRO A 93 31.42 -23.02 -0.39
CA PRO A 93 32.08 -22.24 -1.42
C PRO A 93 33.59 -22.16 -1.16
N ILE A 94 34.39 -22.65 -2.11
CA ILE A 94 35.85 -22.46 -2.12
C ILE A 94 36.15 -21.14 -2.84
N ILE A 95 36.62 -20.15 -2.08
CA ILE A 95 37.20 -18.91 -2.58
C ILE A 95 38.64 -19.21 -3.03
N LYS A 96 38.90 -19.23 -4.34
CA LYS A 96 40.27 -19.11 -4.88
C LYS A 96 40.50 -17.66 -5.31
N LYS A 97 41.33 -16.95 -4.53
CA LYS A 97 41.92 -15.66 -4.90
C LYS A 97 42.95 -15.88 -5.99
N THR A 98 42.72 -15.35 -7.19
CA THR A 98 43.78 -15.13 -8.18
C THR A 98 43.93 -13.63 -8.39
N LYS A 99 45.01 -13.07 -7.83
CA LYS A 99 45.49 -11.74 -8.15
C LYS A 99 46.29 -11.85 -9.45
N THR A 100 45.88 -11.14 -10.50
CA THR A 100 46.74 -10.86 -11.66
C THR A 100 46.60 -9.38 -12.00
N PRO A 101 47.70 -8.63 -12.14
CA PRO A 101 47.65 -7.18 -12.35
C PRO A 101 47.16 -6.83 -13.75
N ILE A 102 46.25 -5.86 -13.83
CA ILE A 102 45.84 -5.23 -15.08
C ILE A 102 47.02 -4.37 -15.57
N LYS A 103 47.71 -4.84 -16.62
CA LYS A 103 48.58 -3.98 -17.44
C LYS A 103 47.70 -3.31 -18.49
N THR A 104 47.44 -2.03 -18.31
CA THR A 104 46.89 -1.15 -19.34
C THR A 104 47.95 -1.00 -20.43
N SER A 105 47.74 -1.63 -21.59
CA SER A 105 48.53 -1.33 -22.78
C SER A 105 47.70 -0.40 -23.67
N ILE A 106 48.16 0.85 -23.75
CA ILE A 106 47.69 1.82 -24.73
C ILE A 106 48.43 1.46 -26.02
N THR A 107 47.74 0.86 -26.98
CA THR A 107 48.31 0.66 -28.32
C THR A 107 47.96 1.87 -29.16
N THR A 108 48.94 2.75 -29.32
CA THR A 108 48.97 3.79 -30.35
C THR A 108 48.94 3.14 -31.73
N VAL A 109 47.93 3.44 -32.55
CA VAL A 109 47.84 3.01 -33.94
C VAL A 109 48.86 3.81 -34.76
N LYS A 110 49.78 3.12 -35.45
CA LYS A 110 50.63 3.71 -36.50
C LYS A 110 50.01 3.43 -37.88
N PRO A 111 50.06 4.38 -38.83
CA PRO A 111 49.54 4.18 -40.17
C PRO A 111 50.53 3.38 -41.02
N ALA A 112 50.51 2.06 -40.89
CA ALA A 112 51.05 1.10 -41.87
C ALA A 112 50.89 -0.34 -41.35
N ASP A 113 49.65 -0.85 -41.35
CA ASP A 113 49.41 -2.30 -41.31
C ASP A 113 48.95 -2.76 -42.71
N PRO A 114 49.42 -3.92 -43.20
CA PRO A 114 49.13 -4.38 -44.55
C PRO A 114 47.66 -4.72 -44.69
N ILE A 115 47.06 -4.27 -45.79
CA ILE A 115 45.70 -4.60 -46.22
C ILE A 115 45.52 -6.12 -46.13
N ILE A 116 44.66 -6.57 -45.22
CA ILE A 116 44.21 -7.96 -45.12
C ILE A 116 43.58 -8.28 -46.48
N LYS A 117 44.18 -9.22 -47.23
CA LYS A 117 43.61 -9.72 -48.48
C LYS A 117 42.18 -10.23 -48.19
N PRO A 118 41.18 -9.92 -49.04
CA PRO A 118 39.83 -10.42 -48.85
C PRO A 118 39.85 -11.95 -48.79
N ILE A 119 39.14 -12.50 -47.81
CA ILE A 119 38.83 -13.93 -47.77
C ILE A 119 38.14 -14.27 -49.11
N PRO A 120 38.59 -15.31 -49.86
CA PRO A 120 37.89 -15.72 -51.07
C PRO A 120 36.46 -16.09 -50.70
N THR A 121 35.50 -15.29 -51.15
CA THR A 121 34.09 -15.62 -51.03
C THR A 121 33.82 -16.75 -52.02
N LEU A 122 33.87 -17.99 -51.55
CA LEU A 122 33.25 -19.10 -52.26
C LEU A 122 31.74 -18.86 -52.23
N ALA A 123 31.24 -18.15 -53.24
CA ALA A 123 29.81 -18.10 -53.53
C ALA A 123 29.41 -19.49 -54.04
N THR A 124 28.99 -20.37 -53.13
CA THR A 124 28.17 -21.53 -53.47
C THR A 124 26.76 -21.00 -53.75
N PRO A 125 26.26 -21.04 -55.00
CA PRO A 125 25.00 -20.38 -55.37
C PRO A 125 23.74 -20.97 -54.72
N ASN A 126 23.86 -22.01 -53.89
CA ASN A 126 22.73 -22.72 -53.28
C ASN A 126 22.93 -23.01 -51.78
N ALA A 127 23.78 -22.29 -51.05
CA ALA A 127 23.95 -22.48 -49.60
C ALA A 127 22.87 -21.78 -48.76
N ALA A 128 21.60 -21.82 -49.21
CA ALA A 128 20.46 -21.37 -48.42
C ALA A 128 19.77 -22.59 -47.80
N THR A 129 19.83 -22.71 -46.48
CA THR A 129 19.01 -23.67 -45.73
C THR A 129 17.56 -23.20 -45.72
N ILE A 130 16.66 -24.00 -46.29
CA ILE A 130 15.22 -23.74 -46.31
C ILE A 130 14.57 -24.52 -45.17
N GLU A 131 13.92 -23.81 -44.25
CA GLU A 131 13.15 -24.41 -43.17
C GLU A 131 11.66 -24.08 -43.34
N PRO A 132 10.75 -25.07 -43.25
CA PRO A 132 9.32 -24.81 -43.37
C PRO A 132 8.80 -24.08 -42.12
N LEU A 133 8.08 -22.98 -42.34
CA LEU A 133 7.35 -22.30 -41.26
C LEU A 133 6.17 -23.18 -40.82
N ARG A 134 6.07 -23.46 -39.52
CA ARG A 134 5.02 -24.30 -38.92
C ARG A 134 4.32 -23.59 -37.76
N GLY A 135 3.12 -24.08 -37.42
CA GLY A 135 2.36 -23.61 -36.26
C GLY A 135 2.06 -22.10 -36.33
N VAL A 136 2.47 -21.36 -35.30
CA VAL A 136 2.21 -19.91 -35.20
C VAL A 136 2.88 -19.13 -36.34
N ALA A 137 4.10 -19.51 -36.75
CA ALA A 137 4.80 -18.82 -37.83
C ALA A 137 4.06 -18.94 -39.18
N ALA A 138 3.46 -20.10 -39.46
CA ALA A 138 2.60 -20.29 -40.64
C ALA A 138 1.32 -19.44 -40.58
N ARG A 139 0.71 -19.30 -39.39
CA ARG A 139 -0.44 -18.39 -39.20
C ARG A 139 -0.08 -16.91 -39.39
N VAL A 140 1.13 -16.51 -38.99
CA VAL A 140 1.63 -15.16 -39.26
C VAL A 140 1.71 -14.91 -40.77
N VAL A 141 2.21 -15.87 -41.55
CA VAL A 141 2.23 -15.76 -43.02
C VAL A 141 0.83 -15.53 -43.57
N GLN A 142 -0.15 -16.36 -43.20
CA GLN A 142 -1.54 -16.22 -43.65
C GLN A 142 -2.12 -14.83 -43.30
N SER A 143 -1.86 -14.34 -42.09
CA SER A 143 -2.29 -13.00 -41.66
C SER A 143 -1.60 -11.88 -42.46
N MET A 144 -0.29 -12.01 -42.72
CA MET A 144 0.47 -11.03 -43.49
C MET A 144 0.07 -11.01 -44.97
N GLU A 145 -0.18 -12.16 -45.59
CA GLU A 145 -0.72 -12.24 -46.95
C GLU A 145 -2.11 -11.59 -47.03
N GLY A 146 -2.99 -11.85 -46.05
CA GLY A 146 -4.29 -11.17 -45.96
C GLY A 146 -4.18 -9.65 -45.84
N SER A 147 -3.19 -9.16 -45.07
CA SER A 147 -2.93 -7.72 -44.90
C SER A 147 -2.57 -7.00 -46.19
N LEU A 148 -2.12 -7.69 -47.24
CA LEU A 148 -1.79 -7.09 -48.54
C LEU A 148 -3.02 -6.48 -49.23
N SER A 149 -4.21 -7.00 -48.93
CA SER A 149 -5.48 -6.54 -49.48
C SER A 149 -6.06 -5.29 -48.79
N VAL A 150 -5.47 -4.87 -47.66
CA VAL A 150 -5.97 -3.74 -46.87
C VAL A 150 -5.22 -2.46 -47.31
N PRO A 151 -5.87 -1.53 -48.02
CA PRO A 151 -5.26 -0.26 -48.40
C PRO A 151 -5.15 0.66 -47.18
N THR A 152 -3.96 0.68 -46.58
CA THR A 152 -3.72 1.47 -45.38
C THR A 152 -3.22 2.88 -45.72
N ALA A 153 -3.65 3.86 -44.93
CA ALA A 153 -2.99 5.16 -44.82
C ALA A 153 -2.49 5.35 -43.38
N THR A 154 -1.63 6.35 -43.16
CA THR A 154 -1.02 6.58 -41.84
C THR A 154 -1.00 8.06 -41.49
N SER A 155 -1.57 8.39 -40.34
CA SER A 155 -1.42 9.69 -39.69
C SER A 155 -0.37 9.60 -38.60
N VAL A 156 0.37 10.68 -38.38
CA VAL A 156 1.44 10.75 -37.39
C VAL A 156 1.26 12.01 -36.55
N ARG A 157 1.43 11.90 -35.23
CA ARG A 157 1.47 13.05 -34.32
C ARG A 157 2.57 12.86 -33.28
N VAL A 158 3.33 13.92 -33.04
CA VAL A 158 4.30 13.99 -31.95
C VAL A 158 3.59 14.55 -30.72
N VAL A 159 3.68 13.86 -29.60
CA VAL A 159 3.00 14.21 -28.34
C VAL A 159 4.04 14.48 -27.24
N PRO A 160 3.95 15.61 -26.52
CA PRO A 160 4.82 15.86 -25.38
C PRO A 160 4.53 14.85 -24.26
N ALA A 161 5.59 14.25 -23.72
CA ALA A 161 5.45 13.18 -22.74
C ALA A 161 5.74 13.63 -21.29
N LYS A 162 6.02 14.92 -21.05
CA LYS A 162 6.40 15.43 -19.72
C LYS A 162 5.38 15.07 -18.64
N LEU A 163 4.11 15.42 -18.86
CA LEU A 163 3.06 15.16 -17.88
C LEU A 163 2.86 13.67 -17.64
N MET A 164 2.88 12.88 -18.72
CA MET A 164 2.77 11.43 -18.66
C MET A 164 3.92 10.80 -17.87
N ILE A 165 5.17 11.25 -18.06
CA ILE A 165 6.34 10.82 -17.28
C ILE A 165 6.17 11.16 -15.80
N ASP A 166 5.72 12.38 -15.51
CA ASP A 166 5.63 12.90 -14.15
C ASP A 166 4.53 12.21 -13.35
N ASN A 167 3.32 12.12 -13.90
CA ASN A 167 2.22 11.40 -13.27
C ASN A 167 2.51 9.91 -13.14
N ARG A 168 3.12 9.27 -14.16
CA ARG A 168 3.57 7.87 -14.05
C ARG A 168 4.58 7.67 -12.92
N THR A 169 5.45 8.65 -12.68
CA THR A 169 6.42 8.60 -11.58
C THR A 169 5.70 8.67 -10.23
N VAL A 170 4.71 9.56 -10.08
CA VAL A 170 3.87 9.64 -8.88
C VAL A 170 3.11 8.33 -8.63
N ILE A 171 2.45 7.79 -9.67
CA ILE A 171 1.72 6.51 -9.63
C ILE A 171 2.63 5.37 -9.17
N ASN A 172 3.78 5.18 -9.83
CA ASN A 172 4.68 4.08 -9.50
C ASN A 172 5.32 4.23 -8.11
N ASN A 173 5.59 5.46 -7.66
CA ASN A 173 6.08 5.71 -6.31
C ASN A 173 5.03 5.34 -5.25
N HIS A 174 3.75 5.59 -5.52
CA HIS A 174 2.65 5.15 -4.65
C HIS A 174 2.54 3.61 -4.65
N LEU A 175 2.48 2.97 -5.82
CA LEU A 175 2.35 1.51 -5.96
C LEU A 175 3.51 0.76 -5.29
N LYS A 176 4.76 1.24 -5.43
CA LYS A 176 5.95 0.64 -4.80
C LYS A 176 5.85 0.59 -3.28
N ARG A 177 5.07 1.48 -2.66
CA ARG A 177 4.92 1.57 -1.20
C ARG A 177 3.74 0.76 -0.69
N GLY A 178 2.65 0.73 -1.46
CA GLY A 178 1.45 -0.03 -1.17
C GLY A 178 1.54 -1.49 -1.63
N ARG A 179 0.55 -1.92 -2.43
CA ARG A 179 0.36 -3.31 -2.84
C ARG A 179 1.35 -3.82 -3.92
N GLY A 180 2.24 -2.95 -4.41
CA GLY A 180 3.17 -3.28 -5.50
C GLY A 180 2.56 -3.08 -6.88
N GLY A 181 3.24 -3.59 -7.90
CA GLY A 181 2.89 -3.40 -9.31
C GLY A 181 3.61 -2.20 -9.95
N LYS A 182 3.48 -2.08 -11.28
CA LYS A 182 4.10 -1.01 -12.07
C LYS A 182 3.22 -0.64 -13.26
N VAL A 183 2.87 0.64 -13.36
CA VAL A 183 2.22 1.19 -14.54
C VAL A 183 3.27 1.52 -15.59
N SER A 184 3.06 1.04 -16.82
CA SER A 184 3.89 1.33 -18.00
C SER A 184 3.33 2.52 -18.77
N PHE A 185 4.13 3.11 -19.67
CA PHE A 185 3.62 4.13 -20.60
C PHE A 185 2.57 3.54 -21.55
N THR A 186 2.72 2.27 -21.93
CA THR A 186 1.76 1.55 -22.76
C THR A 186 0.39 1.43 -22.08
N HIS A 187 0.33 1.28 -20.76
CA HIS A 187 -0.97 1.28 -20.05
C HIS A 187 -1.67 2.64 -20.17
N LEU A 188 -0.93 3.74 -20.00
CA LEU A 188 -1.49 5.09 -20.11
C LEU A 188 -1.93 5.39 -21.55
N ILE A 189 -1.10 5.09 -22.54
CA ILE A 189 -1.43 5.33 -23.95
C ILE A 189 -2.56 4.42 -24.41
N GLY A 190 -2.57 3.14 -24.01
CA GLY A 190 -3.65 2.20 -24.32
C GLY A 190 -4.99 2.63 -23.72
N TYR A 191 -5.00 3.09 -22.46
CA TYR A 191 -6.21 3.61 -21.83
C TYR A 191 -6.66 4.94 -22.46
N ALA A 192 -5.74 5.83 -22.83
CA ALA A 192 -6.05 7.05 -23.57
C ALA A 192 -6.65 6.75 -24.96
N MET A 193 -6.14 5.71 -25.65
CA MET A 193 -6.69 5.22 -26.91
C MET A 193 -8.12 4.70 -26.73
N VAL A 194 -8.38 3.90 -25.69
CA VAL A 194 -9.74 3.42 -25.36
C VAL A 194 -10.67 4.60 -25.06
N LYS A 195 -10.22 5.59 -24.28
CA LYS A 195 -11.02 6.77 -23.95
C LYS A 195 -11.33 7.63 -25.18
N ALA A 196 -10.34 7.88 -26.04
CA ALA A 196 -10.54 8.55 -27.32
C ALA A 196 -11.53 7.77 -28.22
N MET A 197 -11.45 6.44 -28.21
CA MET A 197 -12.32 5.57 -29.00
C MET A 197 -13.78 5.60 -28.54
N ARG A 198 -14.04 5.78 -27.23
CA ARG A 198 -15.40 5.99 -26.71
C ARG A 198 -16.04 7.27 -27.28
N ALA A 199 -15.22 8.30 -27.53
CA ALA A 199 -15.67 9.55 -28.13
C ALA A 199 -15.71 9.51 -29.66
N MET A 200 -14.94 8.60 -30.29
CA MET A 200 -14.84 8.43 -31.74
C MET A 200 -15.05 6.95 -32.14
N PRO A 201 -16.27 6.41 -31.98
CA PRO A 201 -16.55 4.98 -32.20
C PRO A 201 -16.32 4.52 -33.65
N GLU A 202 -16.39 5.43 -34.61
CA GLU A 202 -15.95 5.23 -36.01
C GLU A 202 -14.55 4.64 -36.17
N MET A 203 -13.61 4.94 -35.27
CA MET A 203 -12.21 4.52 -35.36
C MET A 203 -12.08 3.03 -34.96
N ASN A 204 -13.14 2.42 -34.42
CA ASN A 204 -13.26 1.01 -34.09
C ASN A 204 -13.91 0.20 -35.22
N ALA A 205 -14.38 0.85 -36.29
CA ALA A 205 -15.04 0.18 -37.41
C ALA A 205 -14.06 -0.69 -38.22
N PHE A 206 -14.57 -1.66 -38.96
CA PHE A 206 -13.76 -2.50 -39.87
C PHE A 206 -14.44 -2.65 -41.23
N PHE A 207 -13.64 -2.84 -42.28
CA PHE A 207 -14.15 -3.14 -43.60
C PHE A 207 -14.62 -4.60 -43.71
N THR A 208 -15.80 -4.82 -44.28
CA THR A 208 -16.34 -6.15 -44.57
C THR A 208 -17.14 -6.13 -45.86
N ASP A 209 -17.54 -7.30 -46.34
CA ASP A 209 -18.55 -7.41 -47.39
C ASP A 209 -19.89 -7.85 -46.78
N LEU A 210 -20.98 -7.26 -47.28
CA LEU A 210 -22.35 -7.67 -47.00
C LEU A 210 -23.04 -7.94 -48.34
N ASP A 211 -23.45 -9.19 -48.56
CA ASP A 211 -24.08 -9.65 -49.81
C ASP A 211 -23.27 -9.29 -51.08
N GLY A 212 -21.93 -9.42 -50.99
CA GLY A 212 -21.01 -9.13 -52.10
C GLY A 212 -20.81 -7.64 -52.38
N LYS A 213 -21.30 -6.75 -51.51
CA LYS A 213 -21.08 -5.30 -51.59
C LYS A 213 -20.15 -4.84 -50.46
N PRO A 214 -19.25 -3.88 -50.73
CA PRO A 214 -18.45 -3.23 -49.70
C PRO A 214 -19.33 -2.66 -48.59
N ALA A 215 -19.00 -2.98 -47.35
CA ALA A 215 -19.74 -2.59 -46.16
C ALA A 215 -18.80 -2.22 -45.00
N ILE A 216 -19.36 -1.49 -44.04
CA ILE A 216 -18.66 -1.10 -42.80
C ILE A 216 -19.27 -1.89 -41.66
N GLY A 217 -18.43 -2.64 -40.95
CA GLY A 217 -18.79 -3.30 -39.71
C GLY A 217 -18.54 -2.40 -38.50
N HIS A 218 -19.49 -2.34 -37.59
CA HIS A 218 -19.40 -1.59 -36.33
C HIS A 218 -19.42 -2.59 -35.15
N PRO A 219 -18.27 -2.88 -34.53
CA PRO A 219 -18.22 -3.77 -33.38
C PRO A 219 -18.97 -3.18 -32.18
N GLU A 220 -19.65 -4.04 -31.41
CA GLU A 220 -20.34 -3.65 -30.17
C GLU A 220 -19.37 -3.28 -29.04
N HIS A 221 -18.15 -3.84 -29.06
CA HIS A 221 -17.16 -3.71 -28.00
C HIS A 221 -15.82 -3.15 -28.52
N ILE A 222 -15.07 -2.53 -27.62
CA ILE A 222 -13.68 -2.14 -27.85
C ILE A 222 -12.78 -3.27 -27.36
N ASN A 223 -12.26 -4.07 -28.27
CA ASN A 223 -11.39 -5.19 -27.96
C ASN A 223 -9.95 -4.86 -28.37
N LEU A 224 -9.14 -4.41 -27.41
CA LEU A 224 -7.80 -3.89 -27.65
C LEU A 224 -6.76 -5.02 -27.72
N GLY A 225 -6.23 -5.27 -28.91
CA GLY A 225 -5.07 -6.13 -29.14
C GLY A 225 -3.77 -5.49 -28.67
N ILE A 226 -2.99 -6.19 -27.85
CA ILE A 226 -1.71 -5.69 -27.33
C ILE A 226 -0.58 -6.52 -27.88
N ALA A 227 0.34 -5.88 -28.60
CA ALA A 227 1.51 -6.56 -29.11
C ALA A 227 2.50 -6.89 -27.97
N VAL A 228 2.65 -8.18 -27.68
CA VAL A 228 3.58 -8.73 -26.69
C VAL A 228 4.73 -9.41 -27.40
N ASP A 229 5.92 -8.85 -27.20
CA ASP A 229 7.17 -9.41 -27.73
C ASP A 229 7.77 -10.41 -26.74
N LEU A 230 7.86 -11.67 -27.17
CA LEU A 230 8.39 -12.77 -26.38
C LEU A 230 9.77 -13.16 -26.92
N ALA A 231 10.83 -12.86 -26.15
CA ALA A 231 12.16 -13.38 -26.42
C ALA A 231 12.27 -14.82 -25.89
N LYS A 232 12.64 -15.75 -26.77
CA LYS A 232 12.87 -17.16 -26.42
C LYS A 232 14.33 -17.37 -26.00
N PRO A 233 14.62 -18.42 -25.21
CA PRO A 233 16.00 -18.73 -24.78
C PRO A 233 16.99 -18.98 -25.93
N ASP A 234 16.49 -19.36 -27.11
CA ASP A 234 17.28 -19.59 -28.34
C ASP A 234 17.67 -18.29 -29.06
N GLY A 235 17.30 -17.13 -28.53
CA GLY A 235 17.55 -15.81 -29.12
C GLY A 235 16.52 -15.38 -30.16
N SER A 236 15.58 -16.24 -30.55
CA SER A 236 14.47 -15.87 -31.43
C SER A 236 13.41 -15.04 -30.68
N ARG A 237 12.67 -14.21 -31.41
CA ARG A 237 11.57 -13.40 -30.87
C ARG A 237 10.27 -13.80 -31.54
N GLN A 238 9.20 -13.80 -30.77
CA GLN A 238 7.85 -14.08 -31.26
C GLN A 238 6.90 -12.98 -30.79
N LEU A 239 6.27 -12.31 -31.75
CA LEU A 239 5.25 -11.31 -31.48
C LEU A 239 3.87 -11.99 -31.42
N LEU A 240 3.14 -11.77 -30.32
CA LEU A 240 1.76 -12.20 -30.17
C LEU A 240 0.88 -10.97 -29.92
N VAL A 241 -0.36 -10.98 -30.43
CA VAL A 241 -1.32 -9.88 -30.22
C VAL A 241 -2.61 -10.41 -29.58
N PRO A 242 -2.58 -10.84 -28.32
CA PRO A 242 -3.80 -11.14 -27.57
C PRO A 242 -4.59 -9.85 -27.30
N SER A 243 -5.88 -9.98 -27.05
CA SER A 243 -6.80 -8.85 -26.92
C SER A 243 -7.52 -8.82 -25.57
N ILE A 244 -7.53 -7.63 -24.98
CA ILE A 244 -8.33 -7.28 -23.80
C ILE A 244 -9.75 -7.00 -24.30
N LYS A 245 -10.75 -7.65 -23.72
CA LYS A 245 -12.16 -7.57 -24.18
C LYS A 245 -12.94 -6.50 -23.42
N GLY A 246 -13.93 -5.89 -24.08
CA GLY A 246 -14.92 -5.00 -23.45
C GLY A 246 -14.29 -3.77 -22.77
N CYS A 247 -13.27 -3.17 -23.39
CA CYS A 247 -12.50 -2.08 -22.76
C CYS A 247 -13.34 -0.82 -22.51
N GLU A 248 -14.48 -0.65 -23.20
CA GLU A 248 -15.40 0.46 -22.99
C GLU A 248 -16.00 0.53 -21.59
N GLY A 249 -16.17 -0.63 -20.92
CA GLY A 249 -16.74 -0.73 -19.58
C GLY A 249 -15.72 -0.72 -18.44
N LEU A 250 -14.42 -0.71 -18.75
CA LEU A 250 -13.36 -0.80 -17.74
C LEU A 250 -12.94 0.58 -17.24
N ASP A 251 -12.80 0.71 -15.92
CA ASP A 251 -11.97 1.78 -15.33
C ASP A 251 -10.47 1.48 -15.52
N PHE A 252 -9.60 2.41 -15.12
CA PHE A 252 -8.16 2.23 -15.31
C PHE A 252 -7.58 1.04 -14.53
N ALA A 253 -8.06 0.77 -13.32
CA ALA A 253 -7.54 -0.32 -12.49
C ALA A 253 -7.93 -1.68 -13.09
N GLN A 254 -9.17 -1.82 -13.53
CA GLN A 254 -9.69 -3.00 -14.22
C GLN A 254 -8.96 -3.20 -15.56
N PHE A 255 -8.79 -2.14 -16.35
CA PHE A 255 -8.01 -2.18 -17.60
C PHE A 255 -6.57 -2.65 -17.35
N TRP A 256 -5.91 -2.08 -16.35
CA TRP A 256 -4.53 -2.45 -16.00
C TRP A 256 -4.42 -3.90 -15.54
N LEU A 257 -5.34 -4.39 -14.70
CA LEU A 257 -5.37 -5.78 -14.26
C LEU A 257 -5.61 -6.76 -15.43
N ALA A 258 -6.56 -6.43 -16.32
CA ALA A 258 -6.83 -7.23 -17.51
C ALA A 258 -5.63 -7.26 -18.47
N TYR A 259 -4.96 -6.12 -18.64
CA TYR A 259 -3.72 -6.01 -19.41
C TYR A 259 -2.63 -6.92 -18.83
N GLU A 260 -2.36 -6.83 -17.53
CA GLU A 260 -1.33 -7.64 -16.88
C GLU A 260 -1.66 -9.14 -16.89
N ASP A 261 -2.94 -9.51 -16.83
CA ASP A 261 -3.36 -10.91 -16.97
C ASP A 261 -3.03 -11.47 -18.35
N ILE A 262 -3.36 -10.72 -19.41
CA ILE A 262 -3.05 -11.10 -20.79
C ILE A 262 -1.54 -11.19 -21.02
N VAL A 263 -0.76 -10.23 -20.51
CA VAL A 263 0.72 -10.29 -20.61
C VAL A 263 1.29 -11.47 -19.84
N ARG A 264 0.72 -11.79 -18.66
CA ARG A 264 1.14 -12.96 -17.87
C ARG A 264 0.86 -14.26 -18.61
N LYS A 265 -0.34 -14.42 -19.18
CA LYS A 265 -0.70 -15.58 -20.02
C LYS A 265 0.20 -15.71 -21.24
N ALA A 266 0.50 -14.60 -21.92
CA ALA A 266 1.41 -14.58 -23.07
C ALA A 266 2.81 -15.09 -22.69
N ARG A 267 3.38 -14.58 -21.59
CA ARG A 267 4.70 -15.00 -21.10
C ARG A 267 4.72 -16.43 -20.56
N ALA A 268 3.62 -16.89 -19.98
CA ALA A 268 3.46 -18.26 -19.50
C ALA A 268 3.17 -19.27 -20.63
N GLY A 269 2.90 -18.81 -21.85
CA GLY A 269 2.52 -19.66 -22.97
C GLY A 269 1.12 -20.28 -22.83
N SER A 270 0.24 -19.67 -22.05
CA SER A 270 -1.08 -20.19 -21.69
C SER A 270 -2.25 -19.44 -22.36
N LEU A 271 -1.98 -18.75 -23.48
CA LEU A 271 -3.03 -18.07 -24.27
C LEU A 271 -3.89 -19.09 -25.02
N THR A 272 -5.19 -18.85 -25.06
CA THR A 272 -6.15 -19.66 -25.83
C THR A 272 -6.55 -18.95 -27.13
N VAL A 273 -7.37 -19.60 -27.97
CA VAL A 273 -7.83 -19.01 -29.24
C VAL A 273 -8.72 -17.79 -28.99
N GLU A 274 -9.53 -17.84 -27.93
CA GLU A 274 -10.45 -16.79 -27.50
C GLU A 274 -9.71 -15.49 -27.15
N ASP A 275 -8.49 -15.59 -26.62
CA ASP A 275 -7.66 -14.42 -26.30
C ASP A 275 -7.33 -13.61 -27.57
N PHE A 276 -7.25 -14.24 -28.74
CA PHE A 276 -6.98 -13.56 -30.03
C PHE A 276 -8.25 -13.14 -30.79
N ALA A 277 -9.36 -13.84 -30.56
CA ALA A 277 -10.60 -13.67 -31.33
C ALA A 277 -11.26 -12.31 -31.10
N GLY A 278 -11.88 -11.73 -32.13
CA GLY A 278 -12.68 -10.50 -32.00
C GLY A 278 -11.89 -9.24 -31.64
N THR A 279 -10.57 -9.21 -31.89
CA THR A 279 -9.76 -7.99 -31.77
C THR A 279 -10.25 -6.95 -32.77
N THR A 280 -10.61 -5.75 -32.32
CA THR A 280 -11.17 -4.69 -33.19
C THR A 280 -10.12 -3.65 -33.58
N ILE A 281 -9.20 -3.38 -32.65
CA ILE A 281 -8.08 -2.45 -32.79
C ILE A 281 -6.86 -3.03 -32.09
N SER A 282 -5.66 -2.56 -32.44
CA SER A 282 -4.44 -3.00 -31.76
C SER A 282 -3.47 -1.88 -31.46
N LEU A 283 -2.62 -2.10 -30.46
CA LEU A 283 -1.54 -1.22 -30.06
C LEU A 283 -0.23 -1.98 -30.12
N THR A 284 0.77 -1.39 -30.77
CA THR A 284 2.14 -1.89 -30.83
C THR A 284 3.14 -0.86 -30.32
N ASN A 285 4.14 -1.31 -29.57
CA ASN A 285 5.15 -0.44 -28.95
C ASN A 285 6.59 -0.85 -29.29
N PRO A 286 7.05 -0.59 -30.54
CA PRO A 286 8.44 -0.75 -30.91
C PRO A 286 9.35 0.35 -30.32
N GLY A 287 8.79 1.40 -29.71
CA GLY A 287 9.58 2.43 -29.02
C GLY A 287 10.50 1.90 -27.92
N THR A 288 10.18 0.74 -27.35
CA THR A 288 11.02 0.05 -26.36
C THR A 288 12.39 -0.38 -26.88
N ILE A 289 12.58 -0.48 -28.20
CA ILE A 289 13.84 -0.81 -28.87
C ILE A 289 14.45 0.37 -29.65
N GLY A 290 13.96 1.60 -29.41
CA GLY A 290 14.48 2.83 -30.01
C GLY A 290 13.82 3.22 -31.35
N THR A 291 12.76 2.53 -31.78
CA THR A 291 12.03 2.87 -33.00
C THR A 291 11.24 4.17 -32.81
N VAL A 292 11.62 5.24 -33.52
CA VAL A 292 10.98 6.57 -33.43
C VAL A 292 9.56 6.57 -33.95
N HIS A 293 9.30 5.90 -35.07
CA HIS A 293 7.98 5.79 -35.66
C HIS A 293 7.82 4.41 -36.31
N SER A 294 6.61 3.87 -36.31
CA SER A 294 6.30 2.58 -36.92
C SER A 294 5.04 2.69 -37.76
N VAL A 295 5.07 2.07 -38.93
CA VAL A 295 3.91 1.93 -39.83
C VAL A 295 3.55 0.46 -39.88
N PRO A 296 2.83 -0.06 -38.87
CA PRO A 296 2.47 -1.47 -38.82
C PRO A 296 1.54 -1.86 -39.97
N ARG A 297 1.62 -3.10 -40.44
CA ARG A 297 0.66 -3.66 -41.39
C ARG A 297 -0.66 -3.96 -40.67
N LEU A 298 -1.74 -3.34 -41.12
CA LEU A 298 -3.08 -3.55 -40.57
C LEU A 298 -3.60 -4.95 -40.95
N VAL A 299 -4.05 -5.70 -39.95
CA VAL A 299 -4.64 -7.02 -40.14
C VAL A 299 -6.09 -6.87 -40.60
N GLN A 300 -6.54 -7.72 -41.53
CA GLN A 300 -7.92 -7.74 -41.99
C GLN A 300 -8.89 -7.94 -40.82
N GLY A 301 -10.01 -7.22 -40.82
CA GLY A 301 -11.00 -7.25 -39.74
C GLY A 301 -10.75 -6.24 -38.60
N GLN A 302 -9.70 -5.42 -38.68
CA GLN A 302 -9.46 -4.28 -37.80
C GLN A 302 -9.47 -2.98 -38.60
N GLY A 303 -9.92 -1.88 -37.98
CA GLY A 303 -9.89 -0.56 -38.60
C GLY A 303 -8.56 0.17 -38.45
N LEU A 304 -7.85 -0.07 -37.34
CA LEU A 304 -6.70 0.72 -36.94
C LEU A 304 -5.69 -0.07 -36.10
N ILE A 305 -4.40 0.19 -36.34
CA ILE A 305 -3.32 -0.13 -35.40
C ILE A 305 -2.65 1.17 -34.96
N LEU A 306 -2.53 1.35 -33.64
CA LEU A 306 -1.79 2.44 -33.03
C LEU A 306 -0.33 2.02 -32.82
N GLY A 307 0.60 2.75 -33.42
CA GLY A 307 2.04 2.57 -33.19
C GLY A 307 2.55 3.58 -32.15
N VAL A 308 3.28 3.09 -31.16
CA VAL A 308 3.95 3.91 -30.15
C VAL A 308 5.45 3.92 -30.39
N GLY A 309 5.98 5.10 -30.69
CA GLY A 309 7.40 5.35 -30.90
C GLY A 309 8.21 5.44 -29.61
N SER A 310 9.51 5.64 -29.75
CA SER A 310 10.43 5.81 -28.63
C SER A 310 10.12 7.09 -27.85
N LEU A 311 10.32 7.01 -26.53
CA LEU A 311 10.22 8.14 -25.62
C LEU A 311 11.58 8.84 -25.52
N ASP A 312 11.80 9.87 -26.32
CA ASP A 312 13.08 10.59 -26.36
C ASP A 312 12.93 12.09 -26.59
N TYR A 313 14.01 12.84 -26.47
CA TYR A 313 14.01 14.25 -26.85
C TYR A 313 13.84 14.42 -28.36
N PRO A 314 13.37 15.59 -28.83
CA PRO A 314 13.48 15.94 -30.25
C PRO A 314 14.95 15.87 -30.72
N ALA A 315 15.16 15.52 -31.99
CA ALA A 315 16.48 15.21 -32.53
C ALA A 315 17.49 16.37 -32.36
N GLU A 316 17.02 17.61 -32.51
CA GLU A 316 17.77 18.85 -32.33
C GLU A 316 18.33 19.05 -30.91
N PHE A 317 17.78 18.34 -29.92
CA PHE A 317 18.17 18.42 -28.51
C PHE A 317 18.92 17.17 -28.03
N HIS A 318 19.19 16.22 -28.92
CA HIS A 318 20.00 15.05 -28.57
C HIS A 318 21.43 15.47 -28.19
N GLY A 319 21.91 14.95 -27.06
CA GLY A 319 23.24 15.29 -26.53
C GLY A 319 23.32 16.64 -25.81
N ALA A 320 22.21 17.40 -25.72
CA ALA A 320 22.16 18.58 -24.88
C ALA A 320 22.30 18.21 -23.39
N ASN A 321 22.88 19.12 -22.61
CA ASN A 321 23.03 18.95 -21.17
C ASN A 321 21.64 18.91 -20.50
N GLU A 322 21.39 17.95 -19.59
CA GLU A 322 20.11 17.80 -18.89
C GLU A 322 19.65 19.07 -18.16
N GLN A 323 20.57 19.83 -17.58
CA GLN A 323 20.27 21.08 -16.91
C GLN A 323 19.79 22.13 -17.90
N ALA A 324 20.47 22.26 -19.04
CA ALA A 324 20.05 23.19 -20.11
C ALA A 324 18.65 22.83 -20.65
N LEU A 325 18.34 21.54 -20.79
CA LEU A 325 17.01 21.08 -21.18
C LEU A 325 15.95 21.45 -20.14
N ALA A 326 16.25 21.31 -18.85
CA ALA A 326 15.35 21.71 -17.77
C ALA A 326 15.15 23.23 -17.71
N ASP A 327 16.21 24.01 -17.91
CA ASP A 327 16.16 25.47 -17.90
C ASP A 327 15.33 26.00 -19.07
N LEU A 328 15.49 25.41 -20.26
CA LEU A 328 14.72 25.73 -21.47
C LEU A 328 13.31 25.10 -21.50
N ALA A 329 12.91 24.37 -20.46
CA ALA A 329 11.64 23.66 -20.36
C ALA A 329 11.37 22.71 -21.56
N ILE A 330 12.40 21.99 -22.02
CA ILE A 330 12.29 21.04 -23.13
C ILE A 330 11.94 19.66 -22.58
N SER A 331 10.86 19.07 -23.09
CA SER A 331 10.43 17.72 -22.72
C SER A 331 10.80 16.65 -23.74
N LYS A 332 10.88 15.41 -23.27
CA LYS A 332 10.76 14.25 -24.16
C LYS A 332 9.40 14.22 -24.84
N VAL A 333 9.38 13.64 -26.04
CA VAL A 333 8.19 13.42 -26.85
C VAL A 333 8.00 11.93 -27.12
N VAL A 334 6.80 11.56 -27.52
CA VAL A 334 6.48 10.25 -28.07
C VAL A 334 5.77 10.45 -29.40
N THR A 335 6.22 9.76 -30.44
CA THR A 335 5.52 9.74 -31.72
C THR A 335 4.41 8.69 -31.66
N ILE A 336 3.19 9.08 -31.96
CA ILE A 336 2.05 8.18 -32.05
C ILE A 336 1.60 8.13 -33.51
N THR A 337 1.53 6.92 -34.06
CA THR A 337 1.05 6.67 -35.42
C THR A 337 -0.29 5.97 -35.39
N SER A 338 -1.15 6.32 -36.33
CA SER A 338 -2.41 5.63 -36.61
C SER A 338 -2.32 5.09 -38.02
N THR A 339 -2.11 3.78 -38.16
CA THR A 339 -2.25 3.11 -39.46
C THR A 339 -3.66 2.57 -39.56
N TYR A 340 -4.43 3.05 -40.54
CA TYR A 340 -5.86 2.79 -40.64
C TYR A 340 -6.27 2.35 -42.05
N ASP A 341 -7.38 1.64 -42.15
CA ASP A 341 -7.98 1.25 -43.44
C ASP A 341 -8.63 2.46 -44.10
N HIS A 342 -8.02 2.94 -45.19
CA HIS A 342 -8.44 4.18 -45.84
C HIS A 342 -9.78 4.05 -46.60
N ARG A 343 -10.33 2.83 -46.71
CA ARG A 343 -11.68 2.62 -47.27
C ARG A 343 -12.77 3.12 -46.32
N ILE A 344 -12.54 3.05 -45.02
CA ILE A 344 -13.56 3.29 -43.99
C ILE A 344 -13.22 4.42 -43.02
N ILE A 345 -11.94 4.75 -42.85
CA ILE A 345 -11.47 5.81 -41.97
C ILE A 345 -10.78 6.87 -42.82
N GLN A 346 -11.16 8.13 -42.65
CA GLN A 346 -10.59 9.27 -43.39
C GLN A 346 -9.34 9.82 -42.68
N GLY A 347 -8.41 10.41 -43.45
CA GLY A 347 -7.19 11.00 -42.86
C GLY A 347 -7.45 12.12 -41.86
N ALA A 348 -8.46 12.96 -42.10
CA ALA A 348 -8.87 13.99 -41.15
C ALA A 348 -9.33 13.37 -39.82
N GLN A 349 -10.09 12.27 -39.88
CA GLN A 349 -10.62 11.56 -38.72
C GLN A 349 -9.51 10.86 -37.92
N SER A 350 -8.57 10.19 -38.60
CA SER A 350 -7.38 9.61 -37.97
C SER A 350 -6.48 10.69 -37.33
N GLY A 351 -6.30 11.83 -38.01
CA GLY A 351 -5.55 12.98 -37.47
C GLY A 351 -6.21 13.59 -36.23
N ASP A 352 -7.54 13.66 -36.22
CA ASP A 352 -8.34 14.13 -35.09
C ASP A 352 -8.33 13.15 -33.91
N PHE A 353 -8.38 11.85 -34.19
CA PHE A 353 -8.20 10.81 -33.18
C PHE A 353 -6.85 10.91 -32.47
N LEU A 354 -5.77 11.16 -33.22
CA LEU A 354 -4.46 11.42 -32.62
C LEU A 354 -4.41 12.75 -31.84
N ARG A 355 -5.12 13.80 -32.30
CA ARG A 355 -5.27 15.06 -31.55
C ARG A 355 -5.95 14.81 -30.20
N ARG A 356 -7.02 14.02 -30.19
CA ARG A 356 -7.75 13.66 -28.96
C ARG A 356 -6.87 12.90 -27.98
N ILE A 357 -6.12 11.89 -28.46
CA ILE A 357 -5.15 11.16 -27.61
C ILE A 357 -4.10 12.13 -27.03
N HIS A 358 -3.61 13.09 -27.82
CA HIS A 358 -2.68 14.12 -27.34
C HIS A 358 -3.29 14.91 -26.18
N GLU A 359 -4.50 15.44 -26.36
CA GLU A 359 -5.22 16.24 -25.35
C GLU A 359 -5.45 15.43 -24.05
N ILE A 360 -5.93 14.19 -24.19
CA ILE A 360 -6.14 13.27 -23.06
C ILE A 360 -4.82 13.01 -22.30
N LEU A 361 -3.72 12.79 -23.01
CA LEU A 361 -2.39 12.58 -22.39
C LEU A 361 -1.83 13.85 -21.71
N LEU A 362 -2.31 15.03 -22.09
CA LEU A 362 -2.07 16.30 -21.40
C LEU A 362 -3.02 16.55 -20.21
N GLY A 363 -3.93 15.61 -19.92
CA GLY A 363 -4.77 15.62 -18.73
C GLY A 363 -6.17 16.19 -18.94
N GLU A 364 -6.56 16.47 -20.18
CA GLU A 364 -7.94 16.80 -20.52
C GLU A 364 -8.90 15.65 -20.13
N GLU A 365 -10.19 15.99 -20.01
CA GLU A 365 -11.24 15.03 -19.60
C GLU A 365 -10.96 14.31 -18.28
N ASN A 366 -10.31 14.98 -17.32
CA ASN A 366 -9.97 14.40 -16.01
C ASN A 366 -9.16 13.09 -16.10
N PHE A 367 -8.40 12.88 -17.18
CA PHE A 367 -7.76 11.60 -17.46
C PHE A 367 -6.89 11.08 -16.31
N TYR A 368 -6.04 11.93 -15.74
CA TYR A 368 -5.21 11.52 -14.61
C TYR A 368 -5.97 11.47 -13.29
N ASP A 369 -7.06 12.23 -13.13
CA ASP A 369 -7.89 12.16 -11.91
C ASP A 369 -8.58 10.81 -11.82
N GLU A 370 -9.18 10.34 -12.92
CA GLU A 370 -9.80 9.01 -13.03
C GLU A 370 -8.77 7.90 -12.76
N ILE A 371 -7.55 8.05 -13.28
CA ILE A 371 -6.46 7.08 -13.03
C ILE A 371 -6.08 7.06 -11.55
N PHE A 372 -5.93 8.24 -10.93
CA PHE A 372 -5.54 8.35 -9.54
C PHE A 372 -6.65 7.83 -8.62
N GLU A 373 -7.91 8.12 -8.94
CA GLU A 373 -9.08 7.59 -8.24
C GLU A 373 -9.19 6.07 -8.34
N ALA A 374 -9.10 5.51 -9.55
CA ALA A 374 -9.14 4.07 -9.78
C ALA A 374 -8.01 3.33 -9.03
N LEU A 375 -6.84 3.96 -8.91
CA LEU A 375 -5.70 3.43 -8.17
C LEU A 375 -5.70 3.81 -6.68
N ARG A 376 -6.73 4.52 -6.19
CA ARG A 376 -6.84 5.00 -4.81
C ARG A 376 -5.62 5.82 -4.35
N ILE A 377 -5.04 6.61 -5.24
CA ILE A 377 -3.93 7.51 -4.93
C ILE A 377 -4.51 8.76 -4.24
N PRO A 378 -4.11 9.09 -2.99
CA PRO A 378 -4.78 10.12 -2.19
C PRO A 378 -4.29 11.55 -2.51
N TYR A 379 -3.60 11.76 -3.62
CA TYR A 379 -3.07 13.07 -4.01
C TYR A 379 -3.64 13.47 -5.36
N VAL A 380 -3.78 14.78 -5.58
CA VAL A 380 -4.10 15.28 -6.92
C VAL A 380 -2.96 14.99 -7.91
N PRO A 381 -3.27 14.69 -9.18
CA PRO A 381 -2.25 14.52 -10.22
C PRO A 381 -1.57 15.85 -10.53
N ILE A 382 -0.36 15.76 -11.10
CA ILE A 382 0.33 16.92 -11.65
C ILE A 382 -0.48 17.41 -12.85
N ARG A 383 -0.59 18.73 -12.98
CA ARG A 383 -1.35 19.42 -14.04
C ARG A 383 -0.42 19.94 -15.13
N TRP A 384 -0.89 19.92 -16.37
CA TRP A 384 -0.25 20.64 -17.47
C TRP A 384 -0.46 22.14 -17.29
N VAL A 385 0.63 22.88 -17.22
CA VAL A 385 0.62 24.35 -17.17
C VAL A 385 1.76 24.87 -18.03
N VAL A 386 1.62 26.07 -18.55
CA VAL A 386 2.71 26.74 -19.30
C VAL A 386 3.87 27.05 -18.33
N ASP A 387 5.11 26.99 -18.81
CA ASP A 387 6.26 27.39 -17.99
C ASP A 387 6.15 28.88 -17.62
N ILE A 388 6.27 29.15 -16.33
CA ILE A 388 6.13 30.50 -15.77
C ILE A 388 7.53 31.14 -15.79
N GLN A 389 7.72 32.15 -16.63
CA GLN A 389 8.95 32.96 -16.58
C GLN A 389 8.77 34.12 -15.60
N VAL A 390 9.72 34.26 -14.68
CA VAL A 390 9.77 35.33 -13.68
C VAL A 390 10.43 36.53 -14.36
N ASP A 391 9.68 37.62 -14.55
CA ASP A 391 10.19 38.85 -15.16
C ASP A 391 10.97 39.70 -14.13
N LYS A 392 11.90 40.54 -14.61
CA LYS A 392 12.88 41.23 -13.74
C LYS A 392 12.30 42.33 -12.85
N ASP A 393 11.13 42.88 -13.19
CA ASP A 393 10.69 44.15 -12.64
C ASP A 393 9.78 44.05 -11.40
N ASP A 394 9.34 42.86 -10.96
CA ASP A 394 8.47 42.76 -9.77
C ASP A 394 8.57 41.48 -8.92
N ASP A 395 9.44 40.52 -9.27
CA ASP A 395 9.10 39.14 -8.93
C ASP A 395 10.03 38.43 -7.92
N VAL A 396 9.40 37.84 -6.89
CA VAL A 396 10.05 36.98 -5.90
C VAL A 396 10.63 35.78 -6.63
N SER A 397 11.96 35.58 -6.53
CA SER A 397 12.64 34.47 -7.21
C SER A 397 11.98 33.10 -6.95
N LYS A 398 12.00 32.20 -7.94
CA LYS A 398 11.52 30.81 -7.76
C LYS A 398 12.17 30.11 -6.57
N THR A 399 13.43 30.41 -6.27
CA THR A 399 14.11 29.91 -5.07
C THR A 399 13.40 30.33 -3.78
N ALA A 400 13.00 31.60 -3.65
CA ALA A 400 12.26 32.07 -2.49
C ALA A 400 10.86 31.45 -2.39
N ARG A 401 10.18 31.23 -3.53
CA ARG A 401 8.91 30.48 -3.60
C ARG A 401 9.08 29.03 -3.14
N VAL A 402 10.16 28.36 -3.53
CA VAL A 402 10.49 27.00 -3.06
C VAL A 402 10.75 26.97 -1.55
N GLN A 403 11.44 27.97 -0.99
CA GLN A 403 11.63 28.07 0.47
C GLN A 403 10.31 28.27 1.22
N LYS A 404 9.43 29.13 0.70
CA LYS A 404 8.06 29.30 1.23
C LYS A 404 7.27 27.98 1.17
N LEU A 405 7.41 27.22 0.09
CA LEU A 405 6.75 25.92 -0.05
C LEU A 405 7.30 24.89 0.96
N ILE A 406 8.62 24.84 1.19
CA ILE A 406 9.22 23.98 2.22
C ILE A 406 8.61 24.30 3.59
N ASP A 407 8.54 25.58 3.96
CA ASP A 407 7.96 26.02 5.23
C ASP A 407 6.46 25.70 5.35
N ALA A 408 5.70 25.85 4.25
CA ALA A 408 4.29 25.47 4.20
C ALA A 408 4.10 23.97 4.48
N TYR A 409 4.89 23.09 3.84
CA TYR A 409 4.81 21.64 4.12
C TYR A 409 5.16 21.30 5.58
N ARG A 410 6.13 21.99 6.18
CA ARG A 410 6.49 21.80 7.60
C ARG A 410 5.37 22.22 8.55
N THR A 411 4.63 23.27 8.20
CA THR A 411 3.61 23.89 9.05
C THR A 411 2.24 23.27 8.87
N THR A 412 1.80 23.05 7.63
CA THR A 412 0.43 22.61 7.29
C THR A 412 0.37 21.30 6.52
N GLY A 413 1.52 20.63 6.26
CA GLY A 413 1.57 19.36 5.55
C GLY A 413 0.69 18.26 6.16
N HIS A 414 0.53 18.28 7.48
CA HIS A 414 -0.33 17.37 8.23
C HIS A 414 -1.83 17.45 7.83
N LEU A 415 -2.32 18.59 7.33
CA LEU A 415 -3.70 18.74 6.84
C LEU A 415 -3.93 17.94 5.56
N MET A 416 -2.88 17.74 4.75
CA MET A 416 -2.92 16.96 3.51
C MET A 416 -2.43 15.51 3.72
N ALA A 417 -2.05 15.13 4.94
CA ALA A 417 -1.58 13.78 5.24
C ALA A 417 -2.71 12.75 5.14
N ASP A 418 -2.39 11.58 4.57
CA ASP A 418 -3.30 10.46 4.44
C ASP A 418 -3.33 9.59 5.70
N VAL A 419 -3.99 10.11 6.73
CA VAL A 419 -4.08 9.50 8.07
C VAL A 419 -5.46 8.92 8.38
N GLU A 420 -6.43 9.03 7.46
CA GLU A 420 -7.80 8.51 7.57
C GLU A 420 -7.98 7.12 6.91
N PRO A 421 -8.17 6.03 7.67
CA PRO A 421 -8.28 4.69 7.08
C PRO A 421 -9.65 4.39 6.45
N LEU A 422 -10.71 5.12 6.81
CA LEU A 422 -12.09 4.73 6.46
C LEU A 422 -12.54 5.25 5.09
N SER A 423 -12.08 6.43 4.69
CA SER A 423 -12.56 7.10 3.47
C SER A 423 -11.42 7.48 2.53
N TYR A 424 -11.60 7.16 1.25
CA TYR A 424 -10.71 7.63 0.20
C TYR A 424 -11.13 9.03 -0.22
N VAL A 425 -10.18 9.97 -0.18
CA VAL A 425 -10.33 11.33 -0.69
C VAL A 425 -9.02 11.73 -1.37
N GLN A 426 -9.11 12.38 -2.53
CA GLN A 426 -7.95 13.05 -3.14
C GLN A 426 -7.65 14.33 -2.34
N ARG A 427 -6.59 14.29 -1.56
CA ARG A 427 -6.18 15.39 -0.68
C ARG A 427 -5.48 16.48 -1.49
N SER A 428 -5.84 17.71 -1.18
CA SER A 428 -5.19 18.92 -1.68
C SER A 428 -5.27 20.00 -0.60
N HIS A 429 -4.34 20.95 -0.65
CA HIS A 429 -4.37 22.14 0.21
C HIS A 429 -3.76 23.31 -0.58
N PRO A 430 -4.42 24.49 -0.64
CA PRO A 430 -3.94 25.62 -1.42
C PRO A 430 -2.50 26.04 -1.09
N ASP A 431 -2.14 26.03 0.20
CA ASP A 431 -0.78 26.39 0.64
C ASP A 431 0.30 25.38 0.24
N LEU A 432 -0.08 24.15 -0.14
CA LEU A 432 0.84 23.06 -0.50
C LEU A 432 0.85 22.80 -2.01
N ASP A 433 -0.06 23.44 -2.75
CA ASP A 433 -0.14 23.36 -4.20
C ASP A 433 1.08 24.02 -4.84
N VAL A 434 1.64 23.40 -5.87
CA VAL A 434 2.83 23.91 -6.55
C VAL A 434 2.45 25.11 -7.42
N VAL A 435 1.25 25.08 -8.02
CA VAL A 435 0.79 26.11 -8.96
C VAL A 435 0.45 27.41 -8.22
N SER A 436 -0.17 27.34 -7.05
CA SER A 436 -0.45 28.52 -6.20
C SER A 436 0.80 29.29 -5.77
N HIS A 437 1.98 28.64 -5.76
CA HIS A 437 3.28 29.28 -5.49
C HIS A 437 3.96 29.82 -6.77
N GLY A 438 3.30 29.76 -7.93
CA GLY A 438 3.85 30.14 -9.24
C GLY A 438 5.02 29.26 -9.68
N LEU A 439 4.96 27.98 -9.33
CA LEU A 439 5.82 26.93 -9.83
C LEU A 439 5.01 26.01 -10.74
N SER A 440 5.68 25.33 -11.66
CA SER A 440 5.05 24.52 -12.70
C SER A 440 5.65 23.11 -12.77
N LEU A 441 5.06 22.22 -13.59
CA LEU A 441 5.67 20.92 -13.85
C LEU A 441 7.07 21.02 -14.50
N TRP A 442 7.39 22.15 -15.14
CA TRP A 442 8.67 22.42 -15.79
C TRP A 442 9.77 22.68 -14.78
N ASP A 443 9.42 23.19 -13.60
CA ASP A 443 10.36 23.44 -12.51
C ASP A 443 10.80 22.16 -11.80
N LEU A 444 10.08 21.04 -11.97
CA LEU A 444 10.37 19.78 -11.28
C LEU A 444 11.82 19.31 -11.46
N ASP A 445 12.39 19.53 -12.64
CA ASP A 445 13.73 19.05 -12.99
C ASP A 445 14.80 20.16 -12.89
N ARG A 446 14.41 21.40 -12.55
CA ARG A 446 15.31 22.52 -12.23
C ARG A 446 15.85 22.41 -10.81
N GLU A 447 17.06 22.91 -10.59
CA GLU A 447 17.72 22.90 -9.29
C GLU A 447 17.48 24.19 -8.51
N PHE A 448 17.21 24.05 -7.21
CA PHE A 448 16.98 25.16 -6.30
C PHE A 448 17.89 25.06 -5.09
N ALA A 449 18.31 26.22 -4.57
CA ALA A 449 19.00 26.29 -3.29
C ALA A 449 18.04 25.86 -2.17
N THR A 450 18.49 24.96 -1.32
CA THR A 450 17.66 24.31 -0.30
C THR A 450 17.77 24.94 1.09
N GLY A 451 18.79 25.77 1.33
CA GLY A 451 19.09 26.29 2.66
C GLY A 451 19.54 25.21 3.66
N GLY A 452 20.01 24.05 3.18
CA GLY A 452 20.41 22.91 4.02
C GLY A 452 19.34 21.81 4.14
N PHE A 453 18.13 22.05 3.64
CA PHE A 453 17.06 21.04 3.58
C PHE A 453 17.54 19.75 2.86
N GLY A 454 17.26 18.60 3.48
CA GLY A 454 17.64 17.28 2.96
C GLY A 454 19.15 17.04 2.85
N GLY A 455 19.98 17.82 3.55
CA GLY A 455 21.44 17.61 3.66
C GLY A 455 22.26 17.96 2.40
N LYS A 456 21.67 18.68 1.44
CA LYS A 456 22.35 19.12 0.21
C LYS A 456 22.09 20.59 -0.02
N SER A 457 23.07 21.36 -0.51
CA SER A 457 22.89 22.80 -0.78
C SER A 457 21.96 23.10 -1.96
N PHE A 458 21.94 22.22 -2.96
CA PHE A 458 21.08 22.32 -4.15
C PHE A 458 20.37 20.99 -4.39
N MET A 459 19.13 21.07 -4.87
CA MET A 459 18.32 19.91 -5.15
C MET A 459 17.26 20.20 -6.21
N LYS A 460 16.99 19.24 -7.10
CA LYS A 460 15.86 19.31 -8.03
C LYS A 460 14.54 19.45 -7.28
N LEU A 461 13.62 20.30 -7.74
CA LEU A 461 12.31 20.50 -7.08
C LEU A 461 11.55 19.19 -6.91
N ARG A 462 11.61 18.27 -7.89
CA ARG A 462 11.03 16.92 -7.79
C ARG A 462 11.51 16.18 -6.56
N ARG A 463 12.80 16.28 -6.22
CA ARG A 463 13.35 15.62 -5.05
C ARG A 463 12.97 16.35 -3.76
N ILE A 464 12.92 17.69 -3.77
CA ILE A 464 12.43 18.49 -2.64
C ILE A 464 10.99 18.08 -2.30
N LEU A 465 10.07 18.15 -3.26
CA LEU A 465 8.67 17.72 -3.09
C LEU A 465 8.55 16.26 -2.70
N GLY A 466 9.44 15.40 -3.21
CA GLY A 466 9.52 13.99 -2.81
C GLY A 466 9.80 13.82 -1.33
N VAL A 467 10.81 14.53 -0.79
CA VAL A 467 11.14 14.51 0.64
C VAL A 467 10.00 15.12 1.46
N LEU A 468 9.50 16.30 1.10
CA LEU A 468 8.43 16.97 1.82
C LEU A 468 7.16 16.12 1.94
N ARG A 469 6.70 15.52 0.82
CA ARG A 469 5.54 14.63 0.84
C ARG A 469 5.82 13.40 1.71
N ASP A 470 7.01 12.82 1.62
CA ASP A 470 7.39 11.64 2.39
C ASP A 470 7.42 11.90 3.90
N SER A 471 7.83 13.11 4.30
CA SER A 471 7.95 13.53 5.68
C SER A 471 6.62 13.98 6.29
N TYR A 472 5.76 14.67 5.52
CA TYR A 472 4.65 15.44 6.11
C TYR A 472 3.25 15.10 5.61
N CYS A 473 3.10 14.43 4.45
CA CYS A 473 1.80 14.28 3.79
C CYS A 473 1.42 12.84 3.44
N ARG A 474 2.13 11.84 3.98
CA ARG A 474 1.84 10.42 3.73
C ARG A 474 0.96 9.86 4.83
N THR A 475 1.26 8.66 5.27
CA THR A 475 0.58 7.97 6.37
C THR A 475 0.94 8.54 7.74
N ILE A 476 1.75 9.61 7.76
CA ILE A 476 2.13 10.36 8.94
C ILE A 476 1.89 11.83 8.64
N GLY A 477 1.10 12.47 9.52
CA GLY A 477 1.05 13.93 9.66
C GLY A 477 1.81 14.33 10.92
N VAL A 478 2.55 15.43 10.87
CA VAL A 478 3.33 15.90 12.02
C VAL A 478 3.03 17.38 12.28
N GLU A 479 2.74 17.71 13.53
CA GLU A 479 2.62 19.09 13.99
C GLU A 479 3.73 19.36 15.02
N TYR A 480 4.61 20.31 14.69
CA TYR A 480 5.74 20.66 15.55
C TYR A 480 6.24 22.10 15.36
N MET A 481 5.87 22.78 14.26
CA MET A 481 6.39 24.12 13.97
C MET A 481 5.97 25.20 14.98
N TYR A 482 4.93 24.93 15.80
CA TYR A 482 4.50 25.78 16.92
C TYR A 482 5.44 25.74 18.13
N ILE A 483 6.40 24.81 18.16
CA ILE A 483 7.43 24.74 19.21
C ILE A 483 8.30 25.99 19.12
N ALA A 484 8.42 26.73 20.22
CA ALA A 484 9.20 27.96 20.25
C ALA A 484 10.71 27.69 20.14
N ASN A 485 11.18 26.58 20.73
CA ASN A 485 12.57 26.20 20.74
C ASN A 485 13.07 25.82 19.31
N PRO A 486 14.02 26.59 18.72
CA PRO A 486 14.53 26.29 17.39
C PRO A 486 15.36 25.00 17.33
N ASP A 487 16.04 24.62 18.43
CA ASP A 487 16.86 23.42 18.45
C ASP A 487 15.98 22.16 18.41
N GLU A 488 14.85 22.16 19.11
CA GLU A 488 13.85 21.08 19.03
C GLU A 488 13.25 20.98 17.61
N ARG A 489 12.90 22.10 16.99
CA ARG A 489 12.40 22.10 15.61
C ARG A 489 13.43 21.58 14.63
N LYS A 490 14.69 22.00 14.76
CA LYS A 490 15.80 21.52 13.93
C LYS A 490 16.05 20.03 14.14
N TRP A 491 16.05 19.58 15.38
CA TRP A 491 16.21 18.17 15.75
C TRP A 491 15.13 17.28 15.11
N MET A 492 13.89 17.78 15.07
CA MET A 492 12.76 17.14 14.40
C MET A 492 12.97 17.08 12.89
N GLN A 493 13.32 18.21 12.26
CA GLN A 493 13.60 18.30 10.82
C GLN A 493 14.70 17.32 10.37
N GLU A 494 15.80 17.23 11.12
CA GLU A 494 16.92 16.34 10.84
C GLU A 494 16.53 14.84 10.85
N ARG A 495 15.45 14.46 11.53
CA ARG A 495 14.97 13.08 11.61
C ARG A 495 13.84 12.78 10.65
N MET A 496 13.00 13.77 10.34
CA MET A 496 11.86 13.60 9.44
C MET A 496 12.25 13.77 7.98
N GLU A 497 13.19 14.66 7.66
CA GLU A 497 13.53 15.09 6.28
C GLU A 497 14.66 14.25 5.64
N VAL A 498 14.87 13.02 6.12
CA VAL A 498 15.89 12.08 5.60
C VAL A 498 15.37 11.17 4.49
N GLY A 499 14.08 11.28 4.16
CA GLY A 499 13.35 10.37 3.27
C GLY A 499 12.91 9.09 3.99
N ALA A 500 12.02 8.30 3.37
CA ALA A 500 11.47 7.11 3.99
C ALA A 500 12.46 5.92 3.98
N PRO A 501 13.04 5.51 5.14
CA PRO A 501 13.90 4.34 5.19
C PRO A 501 13.11 3.06 4.92
N ARG A 502 13.79 2.03 4.40
CA ARG A 502 13.17 0.72 4.19
C ARG A 502 13.26 -0.09 5.48
N THR A 503 12.12 -0.38 6.09
CA THR A 503 11.98 -1.34 7.20
C THR A 503 12.61 -2.69 6.81
N PRO A 504 13.56 -3.23 7.58
CA PRO A 504 14.08 -4.59 7.40
C PRO A 504 12.98 -5.66 7.40
N ARG A 505 13.26 -6.83 6.80
CA ARG A 505 12.24 -7.88 6.59
C ARG A 505 11.83 -8.56 7.91
N ASP A 506 12.80 -8.83 8.75
CA ASP A 506 12.66 -9.34 10.12
C ASP A 506 11.75 -8.44 10.96
N GLU A 507 11.98 -7.12 10.92
CA GLU A 507 11.14 -6.14 11.60
C GLU A 507 9.70 -6.11 11.05
N GLN A 508 9.53 -6.17 9.72
CA GLN A 508 8.20 -6.32 9.11
C GLN A 508 7.47 -7.58 9.60
N LEU A 509 8.19 -8.70 9.75
CA LEU A 509 7.62 -9.95 10.25
C LEU A 509 7.27 -9.87 11.74
N ARG A 510 8.07 -9.18 12.55
CA ARG A 510 7.77 -8.93 13.96
C ARG A 510 6.47 -8.14 14.12
N ILE A 511 6.35 -7.02 13.42
CA ILE A 511 5.14 -6.19 13.40
C ILE A 511 3.92 -7.03 13.01
N LEU A 512 4.04 -7.84 11.96
CA LEU A 512 2.96 -8.72 11.51
C LEU A 512 2.59 -9.77 12.58
N ARG A 513 3.56 -10.37 13.27
CA ARG A 513 3.26 -11.31 14.37
C ARG A 513 2.49 -10.63 15.50
N LYS A 514 2.87 -9.42 15.88
CA LYS A 514 2.19 -8.65 16.94
C LYS A 514 0.77 -8.27 16.55
N LEU A 515 0.55 -7.88 15.30
CA LEU A 515 -0.80 -7.70 14.75
C LEU A 515 -1.62 -8.99 14.79
N ASN A 516 -1.05 -10.10 14.32
CA ASN A 516 -1.74 -11.40 14.36
C ASN A 516 -2.11 -11.81 15.79
N SER A 517 -1.22 -11.58 16.77
CA SER A 517 -1.51 -11.83 18.19
C SER A 517 -2.65 -10.95 18.71
N ALA A 518 -2.70 -9.68 18.30
CA ALA A 518 -3.76 -8.76 18.69
C ALA A 518 -5.12 -9.18 18.12
N GLU A 519 -5.19 -9.45 16.81
CA GLU A 519 -6.42 -9.83 16.09
C GLU A 519 -6.93 -11.21 16.49
N ALA A 520 -6.02 -12.19 16.63
CA ALA A 520 -6.39 -13.55 17.05
C ALA A 520 -6.97 -13.57 18.47
N PHE A 521 -6.43 -12.75 19.38
CA PHE A 521 -6.94 -12.65 20.74
C PHE A 521 -8.35 -12.05 20.78
N GLU A 522 -8.61 -10.98 20.03
CA GLU A 522 -9.96 -10.39 19.92
C GLU A 522 -10.96 -11.37 19.29
N SER A 523 -10.58 -12.02 18.19
CA SER A 523 -11.41 -13.00 17.49
C SER A 523 -11.76 -14.19 18.39
N PHE A 524 -10.81 -14.65 19.21
CA PHE A 524 -11.04 -15.70 20.19
C PHE A 524 -12.04 -15.28 21.26
N LEU A 525 -11.86 -14.09 21.87
CA LEU A 525 -12.79 -13.58 22.88
C LEU A 525 -14.20 -13.38 22.31
N GLN A 526 -14.31 -12.88 21.08
CA GLN A 526 -15.60 -12.72 20.38
C GLN A 526 -16.30 -14.08 20.17
N THR A 527 -15.55 -15.12 19.84
CA THR A 527 -16.12 -16.45 19.56
C THR A 527 -16.49 -17.21 20.84
N LYS A 528 -15.66 -17.13 21.88
CA LYS A 528 -15.84 -17.91 23.11
C LYS A 528 -16.73 -17.25 24.15
N TYR A 529 -16.67 -15.93 24.28
CA TYR A 529 -17.37 -15.17 25.33
C TYR A 529 -18.45 -14.26 24.73
N VAL A 530 -19.37 -14.85 23.97
CA VAL A 530 -20.48 -14.15 23.31
C VAL A 530 -21.34 -13.43 24.35
N GLY A 531 -21.66 -12.15 24.10
CA GLY A 531 -22.50 -11.34 24.98
C GLY A 531 -21.77 -10.71 26.17
N GLN A 532 -20.51 -11.05 26.44
CA GLN A 532 -19.72 -10.35 27.47
C GLN A 532 -19.07 -9.08 26.92
N LYS A 533 -19.17 -7.98 27.67
CA LYS A 533 -18.49 -6.72 27.33
C LYS A 533 -16.99 -6.88 27.49
N ARG A 534 -16.24 -6.73 26.39
CA ARG A 534 -14.77 -6.85 26.35
C ARG A 534 -14.01 -5.59 25.95
N PHE A 535 -14.72 -4.55 25.47
CA PHE A 535 -14.14 -3.30 24.95
C PHE A 535 -13.04 -3.54 23.90
N SER A 536 -13.45 -4.20 22.81
CA SER A 536 -12.54 -4.71 21.78
C SER A 536 -11.59 -3.64 21.21
N LEU A 537 -10.38 -4.09 20.89
CA LEU A 537 -9.38 -3.32 20.14
C LEU A 537 -9.54 -3.44 18.60
N GLU A 538 -10.59 -4.12 18.11
CA GLU A 538 -10.86 -4.24 16.66
C GLU A 538 -10.84 -2.86 15.97
N GLY A 539 -10.06 -2.75 14.89
CA GLY A 539 -9.78 -1.51 14.15
C GLY A 539 -8.69 -0.61 14.75
N GLY A 540 -8.16 -0.94 15.94
CA GLY A 540 -7.08 -0.23 16.64
C GLY A 540 -5.90 -1.14 17.02
N GLU A 541 -5.78 -2.32 16.39
CA GLU A 541 -4.81 -3.36 16.72
C GLU A 541 -3.37 -2.88 16.60
N SER A 542 -3.10 -1.90 15.73
CA SER A 542 -1.79 -1.28 15.54
C SER A 542 -1.21 -0.62 16.79
N VAL A 543 -2.03 -0.37 17.82
CA VAL A 543 -1.55 0.08 19.14
C VAL A 543 -0.60 -0.95 19.77
N ILE A 544 -0.82 -2.25 19.55
CA ILE A 544 0.01 -3.32 20.13
C ILE A 544 1.45 -3.29 19.58
N PRO A 545 1.71 -3.32 18.25
CA PRO A 545 3.07 -3.19 17.73
C PRO A 545 3.70 -1.82 18.02
N VAL A 546 2.92 -0.74 18.14
CA VAL A 546 3.44 0.58 18.56
C VAL A 546 3.95 0.54 20.00
N LEU A 547 3.16 0.02 20.94
CA LEU A 547 3.58 -0.16 22.33
C LEU A 547 4.79 -1.09 22.44
N ASP A 548 4.79 -2.20 21.69
CA ASP A 548 5.91 -3.13 21.63
C ASP A 548 7.22 -2.44 21.20
N ALA A 549 7.16 -1.54 20.20
CA ALA A 549 8.30 -0.75 19.74
C ALA A 549 8.79 0.22 20.83
N ILE A 550 7.87 0.98 21.44
CA ILE A 550 8.17 1.96 22.50
C ILE A 550 8.87 1.28 23.68
N ILE A 551 8.29 0.19 24.17
CA ILE A 551 8.78 -0.52 25.36
C ILE A 551 10.08 -1.26 25.03
N SER A 552 10.25 -1.75 23.80
CA SER A 552 11.53 -2.35 23.38
C SER A 552 12.66 -1.35 23.39
N ALA A 553 12.48 -0.16 22.80
CA ALA A 553 13.55 0.84 22.86
C ALA A 553 13.76 1.36 24.28
N ALA A 554 12.73 1.35 25.13
CA ALA A 554 12.90 1.67 26.55
C ALA A 554 13.80 0.64 27.25
N ALA A 555 13.57 -0.65 26.99
CA ALA A 555 14.41 -1.74 27.49
C ALA A 555 15.84 -1.66 26.93
N ASP A 556 16.00 -1.40 25.64
CA ASP A 556 17.31 -1.27 24.99
C ASP A 556 18.06 0.00 25.45
N ALA A 557 17.33 1.03 25.91
CA ALA A 557 17.90 2.21 26.54
C ALA A 557 18.24 2.02 28.03
N GLY A 558 17.89 0.87 28.63
CA GLY A 558 18.17 0.55 30.02
C GLY A 558 17.28 1.28 31.03
N LEU A 559 16.06 1.68 30.63
CA LEU A 559 15.05 2.18 31.57
C LEU A 559 14.60 1.07 32.53
N ASP A 560 14.46 1.39 33.82
CA ASP A 560 14.16 0.41 34.87
C ASP A 560 12.72 -0.12 34.75
N GLU A 561 11.77 0.76 34.43
CA GLU A 561 10.35 0.42 34.40
C GLU A 561 9.56 1.30 33.44
N VAL A 562 8.56 0.72 32.80
CA VAL A 562 7.52 1.43 32.02
C VAL A 562 6.20 1.33 32.77
N CYS A 563 5.60 2.48 33.07
CA CYS A 563 4.31 2.56 33.73
C CYS A 563 3.24 3.01 32.73
N VAL A 564 2.14 2.26 32.63
CA VAL A 564 1.07 2.48 31.66
C VAL A 564 -0.23 2.83 32.39
N GLY A 565 -0.92 3.87 31.93
CA GLY A 565 -2.29 4.21 32.29
C GLY A 565 -3.14 4.21 31.04
N MET A 566 -4.33 3.62 31.08
CA MET A 566 -5.17 3.46 29.88
C MET A 566 -6.66 3.32 30.21
N PRO A 567 -7.56 3.64 29.26
CA PRO A 567 -8.99 3.37 29.38
C PRO A 567 -9.31 1.87 29.20
N HIS A 568 -10.60 1.54 29.12
CA HIS A 568 -11.06 0.15 28.94
C HIS A 568 -10.74 -0.44 27.55
N ARG A 569 -10.61 0.38 26.49
CA ARG A 569 -10.48 -0.08 25.09
C ARG A 569 -9.16 -0.82 24.88
N GLY A 570 -9.24 -2.08 24.48
CA GLY A 570 -8.08 -2.95 24.23
C GLY A 570 -7.27 -3.35 25.45
N ARG A 571 -7.77 -3.10 26.67
CA ARG A 571 -7.03 -3.36 27.91
C ARG A 571 -6.65 -4.83 28.07
N LEU A 572 -7.58 -5.75 27.80
CA LEU A 572 -7.31 -7.19 27.88
C LEU A 572 -6.23 -7.61 26.88
N ASN A 573 -6.23 -6.99 25.70
CA ASN A 573 -5.24 -7.23 24.66
C ASN A 573 -3.85 -6.78 25.12
N ILE A 574 -3.74 -5.57 25.69
CA ILE A 574 -2.48 -5.05 26.26
C ILE A 574 -2.02 -5.90 27.46
N LEU A 575 -2.93 -6.35 28.33
CA LEU A 575 -2.60 -7.24 29.44
C LEU A 575 -1.94 -8.54 28.96
N ALA A 576 -2.50 -9.18 27.93
CA ALA A 576 -1.99 -10.43 27.40
C ALA A 576 -0.71 -10.24 26.56
N ASN A 577 -0.74 -9.31 25.60
CA ASN A 577 0.27 -9.21 24.55
C ASN A 577 1.44 -8.26 24.88
N ILE A 578 1.30 -7.41 25.91
CA ILE A 578 2.33 -6.43 26.32
C ILE A 578 2.73 -6.63 27.79
N ALA A 579 1.76 -6.66 28.72
CA ALA A 579 2.05 -6.70 30.15
C ALA A 579 2.43 -8.10 30.69
N GLY A 580 2.24 -9.15 29.88
CA GLY A 580 2.67 -10.51 30.21
C GLY A 580 1.72 -11.27 31.15
N LYS A 581 0.46 -10.83 31.28
CA LYS A 581 -0.57 -11.59 31.99
C LYS A 581 -0.90 -12.85 31.19
N SER A 582 -0.92 -14.01 31.85
CA SER A 582 -1.17 -15.27 31.14
C SER A 582 -2.61 -15.36 30.64
N TYR A 583 -2.81 -16.01 29.50
CA TYR A 583 -4.15 -16.30 28.99
C TYR A 583 -5.01 -17.06 30.00
N GLY A 584 -4.43 -18.01 30.74
CA GLY A 584 -5.12 -18.78 31.77
C GLY A 584 -5.72 -17.90 32.86
N GLN A 585 -4.95 -16.93 33.37
CA GLN A 585 -5.45 -15.96 34.37
C GLN A 585 -6.60 -15.12 33.80
N ILE A 586 -6.44 -14.60 32.58
CA ILE A 586 -7.50 -13.80 31.94
C ILE A 586 -8.77 -14.63 31.75
N PHE A 587 -8.65 -15.87 31.27
CA PHE A 587 -9.81 -16.73 31.01
C PHE A 587 -10.49 -17.20 32.30
N GLN A 588 -9.74 -17.45 33.37
CA GLN A 588 -10.32 -17.73 34.70
C GLN A 588 -11.17 -16.58 35.21
N GLU A 589 -10.72 -15.33 35.02
CA GLU A 589 -11.53 -14.14 35.31
C GLU A 589 -12.79 -14.11 34.43
N PHE A 590 -12.73 -14.56 33.16
CA PHE A 590 -13.89 -14.72 32.29
C PHE A 590 -14.93 -15.73 32.80
N GLU A 591 -14.47 -16.86 33.32
CA GLU A 591 -15.32 -17.91 33.91
C GLU A 591 -15.82 -17.58 35.33
N GLY A 592 -15.32 -16.51 35.97
CA GLY A 592 -15.68 -16.13 37.34
C GLY A 592 -14.98 -16.95 38.43
N ASN A 593 -13.96 -17.73 38.06
CA ASN A 593 -13.17 -18.54 38.98
C ASN A 593 -11.95 -17.74 39.46
N TYR A 594 -12.15 -16.88 40.46
CA TYR A 594 -11.06 -16.16 41.12
C TYR A 594 -10.34 -17.06 42.11
N HIS A 595 -9.02 -16.90 42.26
CA HIS A 595 -8.30 -17.58 43.34
C HIS A 595 -8.73 -17.01 44.71
N ASP A 596 -8.75 -17.83 45.77
CA ASP A 596 -9.21 -17.45 47.12
C ASP A 596 -8.49 -16.20 47.71
N ASN A 597 -7.32 -15.82 47.17
CA ASN A 597 -6.55 -14.65 47.57
C ASN A 597 -6.73 -13.40 46.67
N GLU A 598 -7.54 -13.46 45.61
CA GLU A 598 -7.85 -12.30 44.74
C GLU A 598 -9.05 -11.48 45.24
N VAL A 599 -9.86 -12.04 46.15
CA VAL A 599 -11.09 -11.42 46.68
C VAL A 599 -10.85 -10.80 48.07
N HIS A 600 -9.82 -9.98 48.23
CA HIS A 600 -9.72 -9.08 49.38
C HIS A 600 -10.41 -7.74 49.06
N GLY A 601 -11.71 -7.63 49.38
CA GLY A 601 -12.52 -6.42 49.22
C GLY A 601 -13.78 -6.63 48.36
N SER A 602 -14.42 -5.54 47.91
CA SER A 602 -15.61 -5.59 47.05
C SER A 602 -15.33 -6.03 45.60
N GLY A 603 -14.04 -6.13 45.22
CA GLY A 603 -13.60 -6.37 43.84
C GLY A 603 -13.87 -5.19 42.90
N ASP A 604 -13.31 -5.26 41.69
CA ASP A 604 -13.64 -4.40 40.55
C ASP A 604 -13.64 -5.25 39.27
N VAL A 605 -14.20 -4.73 38.19
CA VAL A 605 -14.28 -5.44 36.91
C VAL A 605 -12.88 -5.68 36.32
N LYS A 606 -12.73 -6.79 35.59
CA LYS A 606 -11.48 -7.33 35.01
C LYS A 606 -10.63 -6.29 34.27
N TYR A 607 -11.28 -5.30 33.66
CA TYR A 607 -10.67 -4.22 32.89
C TYR A 607 -10.36 -2.95 33.72
N HIS A 608 -10.40 -3.00 35.06
CA HIS A 608 -9.92 -1.94 35.96
C HIS A 608 -8.72 -2.36 36.80
N LEU A 609 -8.44 -3.66 36.89
CA LEU A 609 -7.36 -4.20 37.71
C LEU A 609 -5.98 -3.85 37.14
N GLY A 610 -5.09 -3.41 38.01
CA GLY A 610 -3.68 -3.17 37.67
C GLY A 610 -2.89 -4.47 37.54
N THR A 611 -1.72 -4.42 36.88
CA THR A 611 -0.84 -5.58 36.79
C THR A 611 0.63 -5.20 36.84
N LYS A 612 1.49 -6.18 37.12
CA LYS A 612 2.95 -6.05 37.10
C LYS A 612 3.53 -7.20 36.31
N GLY A 613 4.52 -6.91 35.48
CA GLY A 613 5.20 -7.90 34.66
C GLY A 613 6.64 -7.50 34.32
N THR A 614 7.27 -8.31 33.47
CA THR A 614 8.56 -8.00 32.86
C THR A 614 8.42 -8.13 31.35
N PHE A 615 8.77 -7.08 30.64
CA PHE A 615 8.83 -7.08 29.19
C PHE A 615 10.24 -7.52 28.75
N VAL A 616 10.31 -8.31 27.68
CA VAL A 616 11.57 -8.75 27.05
C VAL A 616 11.54 -8.35 25.58
N SER A 617 12.48 -7.52 25.15
CA SER A 617 12.62 -7.12 23.75
C SER A 617 13.26 -8.26 22.94
N GLU A 618 13.21 -8.18 21.60
CA GLU A 618 13.88 -9.17 20.74
C GLU A 618 15.41 -9.17 20.87
N SER A 619 16.01 -8.06 21.33
CA SER A 619 17.45 -8.01 21.65
C SER A 619 17.80 -8.83 22.91
N GLY A 620 16.78 -9.22 23.68
CA GLY A 620 16.93 -9.85 25.00
C GLY A 620 16.98 -8.85 26.15
N ALA A 621 16.97 -7.53 25.87
CA ALA A 621 16.87 -6.51 26.90
C ALA A 621 15.55 -6.61 27.65
N LYS A 622 15.56 -6.23 28.93
CA LYS A 622 14.41 -6.38 29.81
C LYS A 622 14.09 -5.05 30.50
N THR A 623 12.81 -4.79 30.69
CA THR A 623 12.33 -3.68 31.53
C THR A 623 11.09 -4.13 32.29
N LYS A 624 10.87 -3.57 33.49
CA LYS A 624 9.64 -3.86 34.26
C LYS A 624 8.46 -3.17 33.60
N ILE A 625 7.27 -3.75 33.72
CA ILE A 625 6.05 -3.09 33.27
C ILE A 625 5.02 -3.04 34.41
N TYR A 626 4.42 -1.86 34.58
CA TYR A 626 3.37 -1.60 35.56
C TYR A 626 2.14 -1.05 34.83
N LEU A 627 1.00 -1.70 34.94
CA LEU A 627 -0.27 -1.16 34.48
C LEU A 627 -1.07 -0.66 35.69
N ALA A 628 -1.40 0.63 35.71
CA ALA A 628 -2.17 1.23 36.79
C ALA A 628 -3.61 0.70 36.81
N ALA A 629 -4.17 0.55 38.02
CA ALA A 629 -5.60 0.38 38.18
C ALA A 629 -6.32 1.71 37.89
N ASN A 630 -7.53 1.64 37.34
CA ASN A 630 -8.29 2.84 36.99
C ASN A 630 -9.80 2.60 37.13
N PRO A 631 -10.58 3.63 37.52
CA PRO A 631 -12.03 3.56 37.48
C PRO A 631 -12.57 3.72 36.06
N SER A 632 -13.91 3.63 35.91
CA SER A 632 -14.64 3.96 34.68
C SER A 632 -14.55 5.44 34.27
N HIS A 633 -14.21 6.34 35.19
CA HIS A 633 -14.03 7.76 34.90
C HIS A 633 -12.79 7.94 34.02
N LEU A 634 -13.03 8.11 32.71
CA LEU A 634 -11.98 8.26 31.71
C LEU A 634 -11.05 9.43 32.08
N GLU A 635 -9.77 9.30 31.74
CA GLU A 635 -8.71 10.29 32.00
C GLU A 635 -8.35 10.53 33.48
N ALA A 636 -9.16 10.10 34.45
CA ALA A 636 -8.88 10.28 35.88
C ALA A 636 -7.61 9.55 36.36
N VAL A 637 -7.17 8.51 35.62
CA VAL A 637 -5.92 7.79 35.90
C VAL A 637 -4.67 8.59 35.53
N ASN A 638 -4.77 9.61 34.68
CA ASN A 638 -3.61 10.34 34.15
C ASN A 638 -2.73 10.95 35.25
N PRO A 639 -3.24 11.81 36.15
CA PRO A 639 -2.41 12.37 37.22
C PRO A 639 -1.99 11.32 38.26
N VAL A 640 -2.78 10.25 38.42
CA VAL A 640 -2.45 9.14 39.33
C VAL A 640 -1.21 8.40 38.82
N LEU A 641 -1.15 8.10 37.52
CA LEU A 641 0.01 7.46 36.93
C LEU A 641 1.26 8.35 37.05
N GLU A 642 1.15 9.64 36.74
CA GLU A 642 2.27 10.59 36.88
C GLU A 642 2.80 10.61 38.32
N GLY A 643 1.92 10.65 39.32
CA GLY A 643 2.31 10.55 40.74
C GLY A 643 3.01 9.24 41.08
N ILE A 644 2.51 8.10 40.56
CA ILE A 644 3.14 6.78 40.76
C ILE A 644 4.55 6.75 40.14
N VAL A 645 4.69 7.24 38.91
CA VAL A 645 5.98 7.30 38.21
C VAL A 645 6.95 8.19 38.96
N ARG A 646 6.52 9.39 39.35
CA ARG A 646 7.33 10.32 40.13
C ARG A 646 7.82 9.70 41.43
N ALA A 647 6.93 9.04 42.19
CA ALA A 647 7.30 8.36 43.43
C ALA A 647 8.32 7.23 43.20
N LYS A 648 8.20 6.47 42.11
CA LYS A 648 9.17 5.43 41.74
C LYS A 648 10.53 6.03 41.38
N GLN A 649 10.54 7.12 40.60
CA GLN A 649 11.77 7.84 40.24
C GLN A 649 12.46 8.41 41.48
N ASP A 650 11.73 9.07 42.39
CA ASP A 650 12.29 9.61 43.64
C ASP A 650 12.87 8.48 44.51
N LYS A 651 12.19 7.33 44.58
CA LYS A 651 12.72 6.15 45.30
C LYS A 651 14.02 5.64 44.68
N LEU A 652 14.10 5.54 43.35
CA LEU A 652 15.32 5.12 42.66
C LEU A 652 16.46 6.13 42.85
N ARG A 653 16.16 7.43 42.82
CA ARG A 653 17.14 8.50 43.07
C ARG A 653 17.73 8.40 44.47
N VAL A 654 16.88 8.28 45.50
CA VAL A 654 17.32 8.08 46.89
C VAL A 654 18.15 6.80 47.02
N THR A 655 17.76 5.71 46.35
CA THR A 655 18.53 4.46 46.35
C THR A 655 19.91 4.62 45.69
N ALA A 656 20.03 5.51 44.71
CA ALA A 656 21.28 5.84 44.03
C ALA A 656 22.17 6.83 44.81
N GLY A 657 21.75 7.28 46.00
CA GLY A 657 22.50 8.21 46.84
C GLY A 657 22.36 9.68 46.47
N ASP A 658 21.51 10.01 45.48
CA ASP A 658 21.21 11.39 45.11
C ASP A 658 20.00 11.89 45.92
N THR A 659 20.25 12.88 46.76
CA THR A 659 19.24 13.51 47.64
C THR A 659 18.91 14.92 47.19
N THR A 660 19.50 15.40 46.09
CA THR A 660 19.22 16.73 45.55
C THR A 660 17.90 16.70 44.79
N ILE A 661 16.97 17.59 45.16
CA ILE A 661 15.64 17.67 44.52
C ILE A 661 15.75 18.40 43.16
N ASP A 662 16.81 19.19 42.97
CA ASP A 662 16.89 20.19 41.90
C ASP A 662 17.62 19.68 40.65
N GLU A 663 18.46 18.66 40.79
CA GLU A 663 19.36 18.16 39.72
C GLU A 663 18.90 16.83 39.12
N GLN A 664 17.59 16.55 39.12
CA GLN A 664 17.10 15.32 38.48
C GLN A 664 17.37 15.36 36.97
N THR A 665 18.49 14.77 36.59
CA THR A 665 19.05 14.68 35.22
C THR A 665 18.75 13.33 34.58
N SER A 666 18.09 12.42 35.30
CA SER A 666 17.75 11.08 34.85
C SER A 666 16.32 10.72 35.21
N TYR A 667 15.61 10.16 34.23
CA TYR A 667 14.23 9.69 34.35
C TYR A 667 14.17 8.19 34.01
N PRO A 668 14.54 7.29 34.95
CA PRO A 668 14.67 5.86 34.70
C PRO A 668 13.32 5.12 34.57
N VAL A 669 12.20 5.79 34.85
CA VAL A 669 10.85 5.22 34.77
C VAL A 669 10.03 6.02 33.78
N MET A 670 9.54 5.37 32.72
CA MET A 670 8.83 6.04 31.62
C MET A 670 7.31 5.91 31.77
N PRO A 671 6.56 7.02 31.83
CA PRO A 671 5.10 7.01 31.77
C PRO A 671 4.59 6.90 30.32
N ILE A 672 3.60 6.04 30.12
CA ILE A 672 2.80 5.95 28.89
C ILE A 672 1.32 6.11 29.26
N LEU A 673 0.64 7.06 28.63
CA LEU A 673 -0.80 7.27 28.81
C LEU A 673 -1.54 6.99 27.50
N LEU A 674 -2.51 6.07 27.54
CA LEU A 674 -3.42 5.81 26.44
C LEU A 674 -4.73 6.55 26.68
N HIS A 675 -5.34 7.04 25.60
CA HIS A 675 -6.56 7.85 25.64
C HIS A 675 -7.55 7.46 24.54
N GLY A 676 -8.82 7.81 24.71
CA GLY A 676 -9.79 7.88 23.60
C GLY A 676 -9.86 9.30 23.04
N ASP A 677 -10.17 9.49 21.76
CA ASP A 677 -10.20 10.81 21.11
C ASP A 677 -11.19 11.79 21.74
N ALA A 678 -12.42 11.35 22.00
CA ALA A 678 -13.43 12.20 22.62
C ALA A 678 -13.09 12.56 24.07
N ALA A 679 -12.54 11.60 24.82
CA ALA A 679 -12.17 11.80 26.23
C ALA A 679 -10.96 12.73 26.36
N PHE A 680 -9.94 12.56 25.52
CA PHE A 680 -8.74 13.39 25.51
C PHE A 680 -9.05 14.87 25.24
N ALA A 681 -9.97 15.14 24.32
CA ALA A 681 -10.38 16.50 23.99
C ALA A 681 -11.36 17.12 25.01
N GLY A 682 -12.21 16.31 25.65
CA GLY A 682 -13.33 16.79 26.45
C GLY A 682 -13.10 16.84 27.96
N GLN A 683 -12.15 16.08 28.51
CA GLN A 683 -11.94 16.01 29.98
C GLN A 683 -10.87 17.01 30.44
N GLY A 684 -11.26 17.96 31.30
CA GLY A 684 -10.36 19.01 31.82
C GLY A 684 -9.11 18.48 32.55
N ILE A 685 -9.21 17.30 33.17
CA ILE A 685 -8.09 16.65 33.86
C ILE A 685 -6.90 16.37 32.94
N VAL A 686 -7.12 16.24 31.63
CA VAL A 686 -6.05 16.10 30.63
C VAL A 686 -5.19 17.37 30.59
N SER A 687 -5.84 18.54 30.49
CA SER A 687 -5.13 19.83 30.50
C SER A 687 -4.41 20.10 31.82
N GLU A 688 -5.05 19.74 32.95
CA GLU A 688 -4.45 19.85 34.27
C GLU A 688 -3.19 19.00 34.35
N THR A 689 -3.25 17.73 33.92
CA THR A 689 -2.11 16.80 33.93
C THR A 689 -0.99 17.26 33.01
N LEU A 690 -1.30 17.68 31.77
CA LEU A 690 -0.31 18.20 30.83
C LEU A 690 0.43 19.42 31.40
N SER A 691 -0.28 20.31 32.10
CA SER A 691 0.30 21.49 32.75
C SER A 691 1.34 21.16 33.83
N LEU A 692 1.30 19.94 34.39
CA LEU A 692 2.25 19.47 35.39
C LEU A 692 3.59 18.98 34.78
N SER A 693 3.62 18.71 33.48
CA SER A 693 4.72 17.99 32.79
C SER A 693 6.12 18.56 33.04
N LEU A 694 6.26 19.89 33.11
CA LEU A 694 7.54 20.57 33.33
C LEU A 694 7.70 21.14 34.76
N LEU A 695 6.66 21.05 35.60
CA LEU A 695 6.73 21.60 36.96
C LEU A 695 7.65 20.74 37.82
N LYS A 696 8.62 21.37 38.50
CA LYS A 696 9.62 20.68 39.32
C LYS A 696 9.05 19.64 40.30
N GLY A 697 7.93 19.93 40.95
CA GLY A 697 7.27 19.03 41.90
C GLY A 697 6.58 17.82 41.27
N TYR A 698 6.35 17.84 39.95
CA TYR A 698 5.49 16.87 39.26
C TYR A 698 6.12 16.24 38.02
N ARG A 699 7.14 16.87 37.42
CA ARG A 699 7.80 16.40 36.20
C ARG A 699 8.31 14.97 36.35
N THR A 700 8.12 14.20 35.29
CA THR A 700 8.49 12.78 35.17
C THR A 700 9.46 12.53 33.99
N GLY A 701 9.95 13.58 33.34
CA GLY A 701 10.86 13.46 32.18
C GLY A 701 10.16 13.33 30.84
N GLY A 702 8.88 13.73 30.78
CA GLY A 702 8.04 13.62 29.60
C GLY A 702 7.25 12.31 29.58
N THR A 703 6.04 12.40 29.03
CA THR A 703 5.07 11.29 28.95
C THR A 703 4.74 10.99 27.50
N ILE A 704 4.73 9.71 27.14
CA ILE A 704 4.28 9.30 25.81
C ILE A 704 2.76 9.14 25.85
N HIS A 705 2.07 10.02 25.14
CA HIS A 705 0.61 9.97 24.99
C HIS A 705 0.23 9.24 23.69
N ILE A 706 -0.63 8.22 23.80
CA ILE A 706 -1.16 7.47 22.65
C ILE A 706 -2.67 7.62 22.63
N ILE A 707 -3.19 8.37 21.67
CA ILE A 707 -4.63 8.58 21.51
C ILE A 707 -5.14 7.56 20.50
N VAL A 708 -5.97 6.62 20.94
CA VAL A 708 -6.66 5.67 20.07
C VAL A 708 -7.84 6.39 19.41
N ASN A 709 -7.54 7.11 18.33
CA ASN A 709 -8.52 7.91 17.60
C ASN A 709 -9.29 7.04 16.59
N ASN A 710 -10.37 6.43 17.08
CA ASN A 710 -11.34 5.69 16.27
C ASN A 710 -12.45 6.58 15.68
N GLN A 711 -12.32 7.91 15.79
CA GLN A 711 -13.24 8.93 15.26
C GLN A 711 -14.68 8.80 15.76
N VAL A 712 -14.89 8.21 16.93
CA VAL A 712 -16.22 8.08 17.52
C VAL A 712 -16.17 7.97 19.04
N GLY A 713 -16.89 8.87 19.70
CA GLY A 713 -17.12 8.85 21.14
C GLY A 713 -18.45 8.18 21.46
N PHE A 714 -18.47 6.84 21.56
CA PHE A 714 -19.70 6.05 21.73
C PHE A 714 -20.67 6.26 20.56
N THR A 715 -21.62 7.20 20.66
CA THR A 715 -22.56 7.59 19.58
C THR A 715 -22.26 9.00 19.03
N THR A 716 -21.29 9.70 19.61
CA THR A 716 -20.98 11.10 19.31
C THR A 716 -19.92 11.18 18.22
N SER A 717 -20.20 11.93 17.15
CA SER A 717 -19.25 12.21 16.08
C SER A 717 -18.18 13.22 16.52
N PRO A 718 -16.99 13.22 15.90
CA PRO A 718 -15.90 14.17 16.20
C PRO A 718 -16.34 15.64 16.20
N SER A 719 -17.19 16.03 15.25
CA SER A 719 -17.74 17.39 15.12
C SER A 719 -18.56 17.86 16.32
N SER A 720 -19.11 16.94 17.11
CA SER A 720 -19.88 17.22 18.32
C SER A 720 -19.07 16.97 19.60
N ALA A 721 -17.87 16.40 19.49
CA ALA A 721 -17.01 16.06 20.62
C ALA A 721 -15.92 17.11 20.90
N ARG A 722 -15.59 17.97 19.92
CA ARG A 722 -14.55 19.01 20.05
C ARG A 722 -14.79 20.18 19.11
N SER A 723 -14.17 21.33 19.42
CA SER A 723 -14.20 22.55 18.59
C SER A 723 -12.91 22.78 17.79
N SER A 724 -11.93 21.89 17.93
CA SER A 724 -10.62 21.95 17.27
C SER A 724 -10.50 20.94 16.14
N THR A 725 -9.52 21.09 15.25
CA THR A 725 -9.30 20.16 14.12
C THR A 725 -9.00 18.75 14.62
N TYR A 726 -8.08 18.64 15.57
CA TYR A 726 -7.61 17.37 16.12
C TYR A 726 -7.99 17.24 17.58
N SER A 727 -8.28 16.01 18.03
CA SER A 727 -8.48 15.73 19.46
C SER A 727 -7.22 16.05 20.28
N THR A 728 -6.05 16.01 19.65
CA THR A 728 -4.74 16.26 20.26
C THR A 728 -4.35 17.73 20.37
N ASP A 729 -5.16 18.67 19.87
CA ASP A 729 -4.81 20.10 19.85
C ASP A 729 -4.52 20.67 21.26
N ILE A 730 -5.08 20.06 22.31
CA ILE A 730 -4.80 20.45 23.71
C ILE A 730 -3.33 20.27 24.11
N ALA A 731 -2.59 19.35 23.46
CA ALA A 731 -1.17 19.13 23.70
C ALA A 731 -0.29 20.32 23.25
N LYS A 732 -0.81 21.18 22.36
CA LYS A 732 -0.12 22.39 21.91
C LYS A 732 0.08 23.40 23.05
N MET A 733 -0.73 23.32 24.11
CA MET A 733 -0.59 24.15 25.32
C MET A 733 0.83 24.09 25.91
N ILE A 734 1.42 22.90 25.93
CA ILE A 734 2.78 22.67 26.44
C ILE A 734 3.82 22.56 25.32
N GLN A 735 3.45 22.94 24.09
CA GLN A 735 4.29 22.82 22.90
C GLN A 735 4.79 21.38 22.65
N SER A 736 4.05 20.35 23.05
CA SER A 736 4.44 18.97 22.74
C SER A 736 4.27 18.68 21.25
N PRO A 737 5.23 18.05 20.54
CA PRO A 737 5.04 17.63 19.16
C PRO A 737 3.93 16.57 19.05
N VAL A 738 3.16 16.60 17.96
CA VAL A 738 2.06 15.67 17.69
C VAL A 738 2.31 14.90 16.40
N PHE A 739 2.13 13.58 16.47
CA PHE A 739 2.24 12.66 15.33
C PHE A 739 0.92 11.95 15.08
N MET A 740 0.38 12.08 13.87
CA MET A 740 -0.85 11.42 13.43
C MET A 740 -0.47 10.26 12.52
N LEU A 741 -0.88 9.05 12.88
CA LEU A 741 -0.44 7.81 12.23
C LEU A 741 -1.64 7.06 11.66
N MET A 742 -1.55 6.67 10.39
CA MET A 742 -2.53 5.77 9.76
C MET A 742 -2.40 4.34 10.31
N VAL A 743 -3.49 3.79 10.85
CA VAL A 743 -3.55 2.43 11.44
C VAL A 743 -3.13 1.33 10.46
N MET A 744 -3.46 1.45 9.17
CA MET A 744 -3.25 0.38 8.18
C MET A 744 -1.81 0.23 7.63
N ILE A 745 -0.88 1.15 7.94
CA ILE A 745 0.48 1.12 7.36
C ILE A 745 1.53 1.28 8.48
N LEU A 746 1.79 0.20 9.19
CA LEU A 746 2.81 0.12 10.26
C LEU A 746 4.27 0.23 9.78
N ARG A 747 4.51 0.23 8.46
CA ARG A 747 5.87 0.33 7.89
C ARG A 747 6.63 1.60 8.29
N LEU A 748 5.92 2.71 8.49
CA LEU A 748 6.53 4.02 8.76
C LEU A 748 6.55 4.36 10.26
N ALA A 749 5.65 3.78 11.05
CA ALA A 749 5.65 3.97 12.50
C ALA A 749 6.98 3.55 13.11
N TYR A 750 7.58 2.43 12.67
CA TYR A 750 8.79 1.88 13.29
C TYR A 750 10.08 2.67 12.99
N GLY A 751 10.29 3.12 11.75
CA GLY A 751 11.48 3.93 11.40
C GLY A 751 11.47 5.34 12.02
N LEU A 752 10.28 5.92 12.22
CA LEU A 752 10.15 7.11 13.06
C LEU A 752 10.28 6.74 14.55
N LEU A 753 9.58 5.74 15.08
CA LEU A 753 9.70 5.34 16.49
C LEU A 753 11.15 5.01 16.90
N GLU A 754 11.98 4.42 16.05
CA GLU A 754 13.40 4.17 16.37
C GLU A 754 14.24 5.46 16.36
N SER A 755 13.98 6.40 15.44
CA SER A 755 14.57 7.74 15.47
C SER A 755 13.98 8.65 16.56
N HIS A 756 12.78 8.33 17.05
CA HIS A 756 11.99 9.12 18.01
C HIS A 756 12.02 8.57 19.45
N LEU A 757 12.41 7.31 19.66
CA LEU A 757 12.82 6.82 20.98
C LEU A 757 14.19 7.41 21.34
N ASN A 758 14.95 7.88 20.34
CA ASN A 758 16.00 8.86 20.55
C ASN A 758 15.48 10.29 20.85
N THR A 759 14.23 10.68 20.50
CA THR A 759 13.55 11.90 21.02
C THR A 759 13.45 11.79 22.53
N VAL A 760 12.98 10.64 23.01
CA VAL A 760 12.86 10.38 24.45
C VAL A 760 14.25 10.44 25.11
N ARG A 761 15.31 9.88 24.51
CA ARG A 761 16.69 10.03 25.03
C ARG A 761 17.23 11.47 25.10
N HIS A 762 16.73 12.41 24.29
CA HIS A 762 17.21 13.80 24.29
C HIS A 762 16.29 14.73 25.08
N LEU A 763 14.97 14.54 25.03
CA LEU A 763 13.98 15.21 25.88
C LEU A 763 14.02 14.73 27.35
N ILE A 764 14.56 13.55 27.63
CA ILE A 764 14.88 13.10 29.01
C ILE A 764 16.20 13.74 29.51
N LYS A 765 17.04 14.26 28.61
CA LYS A 765 18.34 14.90 28.95
C LYS A 765 18.28 16.44 28.97
N MET A 766 17.28 17.05 28.35
CA MET A 766 16.88 18.46 28.57
C MET A 766 15.82 18.49 29.66
#